data_AF-A0A484K9A3-F1
#
_entry.id   AF-A0A484K9A3-F1
#
_cell.length_a   1.000
_cell.length_b   1.000
_cell.length_c   1.000
_cell.angle_alpha   90.00
_cell.angle_beta   90.00
_cell.angle_gamma   90.00
#
_symmetry.space_group_name_H-M   'P 1'
#
loop_
_entity.id
_entity.type
_entity.pdbx_description
1 polymer ?
#
loop_
_entity_poly.entity_id
_entity_poly.type
_entity_poly.pdbx_seq_one_letter_code
_entity_poly.pdbx_strand_id
1 'polypeptide(L)'
;MGYMVRLGLWGTGTAFANFRDFLGAMEKGGVGALELVAMDMKARGMYVCRTLSYKGVEFEVVEVPLEPQMMDIYKKAAEFWAELRVELLSASTLITETKPNSSQLWRLYWANHQRFFRHICMSAKVPAIVRLAKQALKENKCVVIGLQSTGEARTEEAISKYGLELEDFISGPRELLLKFVEENYPLPEKPEEPPEKSVKELQRKRHLATPDVSFRGRMRKVTKLQTTRDDKSDEESEIDSEDESSESDDDEFQICDICNLEEERKKLLQCSCCGQLVHTACVLPPVIGTVSGDWSCPSCKEKTDEYIQARQAYVAELTKRYAGAVGRKLKILDIIRSLDLPNNPLDDIIDQLGGPEDVAEITGRRGMLVRTSDGKGVSYQTRNTKDVSMEMVNMHEKQLFMDGKKLIAIISEAGSAGVSLQADRRAINQKRRVHLTLELPWSADRAIQQFGRTHRSNQASAPEYRLLFTNLGGERRFASIVAKRLETLGALTQGDRRAGPSLSAYNYDSAFGKRALMMLYRGIMELESLPVVPPGCSADKQEEIHDFIVKGKAALVSVGIIRDSVLSSNGKDSGKISGRIVDSDMHDVGRFLNRLLGLPPEIQNRLFELFVSILDLIIQKARMEGNLDSGIVDMKANSVELQGAPKTVHVDSMSGASTILFTFTLDRGFSWEHASALLEDKQKDESGSTVIGFYESKREWLGRRHFLLALEGSFSGTYKLFRPTLGEALREMPLSELQDKYRRISSLDKARAGWEDEYDVSSKQCMHGPKCKLGNYCTVGRRLQEVNVLGGLVLPVWGTIEKALSKQARLSHRRIRVVRIETTTDKQRIVGLLIPNAAVDSVLQDLAWVHDIED
;
A
#
# COMPACT_ATOMS: atom_id res chain seq x y z
N MET A 1 -2.62 2.39 -21.06
CA MET A 1 -2.29 3.76 -21.48
C MET A 1 -2.16 3.96 -23.00
N GLY A 2 -2.14 2.92 -23.85
CA GLY A 2 -2.06 3.10 -25.32
C GLY A 2 -3.19 3.90 -25.97
N TYR A 3 -4.35 4.03 -25.29
CA TYR A 3 -5.44 4.91 -25.74
C TYR A 3 -5.11 6.40 -25.61
N MET A 4 -4.18 6.78 -24.72
CA MET A 4 -3.91 8.19 -24.43
C MET A 4 -3.19 8.91 -25.56
N VAL A 5 -2.49 8.17 -26.44
CA VAL A 5 -1.90 8.73 -27.67
C VAL A 5 -3.00 9.29 -28.60
N ARG A 6 -4.22 8.74 -28.54
CA ARG A 6 -5.38 9.22 -29.33
C ARG A 6 -6.01 10.50 -28.75
N LEU A 7 -5.60 10.94 -27.56
CA LEU A 7 -6.11 12.14 -26.91
C LEU A 7 -5.37 13.41 -27.37
N GLY A 8 -4.34 13.29 -28.22
CA GLY A 8 -3.60 14.46 -28.74
C GLY A 8 -2.89 15.27 -27.64
N LEU A 9 -2.50 14.63 -26.53
CA LEU A 9 -1.81 15.30 -25.41
C LEU A 9 -0.29 15.40 -25.63
N TRP A 10 0.28 14.55 -26.47
CA TRP A 10 1.70 14.55 -26.86
C TRP A 10 1.85 14.00 -28.28
N GLY A 11 2.95 14.31 -28.95
CA GLY A 11 3.24 13.97 -30.35
C GLY A 11 3.33 15.20 -31.26
N THR A 12 3.39 14.96 -32.58
CA THR A 12 3.54 16.02 -33.59
C THR A 12 2.40 17.04 -33.50
N GLY A 13 2.73 18.33 -33.38
CA GLY A 13 1.76 19.43 -33.27
C GLY A 13 1.29 19.73 -31.85
N THR A 14 1.88 19.13 -30.82
CA THR A 14 1.57 19.41 -29.40
C THR A 14 2.78 20.01 -28.67
N ALA A 15 2.57 20.55 -27.46
CA ALA A 15 3.65 21.09 -26.63
C ALA A 15 4.66 20.03 -26.13
N PHE A 16 4.32 18.74 -26.23
CA PHE A 16 5.11 17.63 -25.69
C PHE A 16 5.45 16.64 -26.80
N ALA A 17 6.74 16.43 -27.08
CA ALA A 17 7.14 15.54 -28.17
C ALA A 17 6.80 14.07 -27.88
N ASN A 18 6.90 13.63 -26.62
CA ASN A 18 6.61 12.27 -26.19
C ASN A 18 5.96 12.21 -24.79
N PHE A 19 5.50 11.02 -24.40
CA PHE A 19 4.86 10.79 -23.09
C PHE A 19 5.77 11.10 -21.89
N ARG A 20 7.08 10.86 -21.97
CA ARG A 20 8.00 11.14 -20.86
C ARG A 20 8.11 12.64 -20.61
N ASP A 21 8.13 13.44 -21.67
CA ASP A 21 8.16 14.90 -21.56
C ASP A 21 6.87 15.42 -20.93
N PHE A 22 5.72 14.90 -21.36
CA PHE A 22 4.42 15.21 -20.75
C PHE A 22 4.36 14.81 -19.27
N LEU A 23 4.75 13.59 -18.94
CA LEU A 23 4.74 13.08 -17.57
C LEU A 23 5.65 13.92 -16.67
N GLY A 24 6.88 14.23 -17.12
CA GLY A 24 7.80 15.06 -16.36
C GLY A 24 7.28 16.48 -16.11
N ALA A 25 6.58 17.08 -17.09
CA ALA A 25 5.92 18.37 -16.92
C ALA A 25 4.76 18.32 -15.92
N MET A 26 3.96 17.25 -15.95
CA MET A 26 2.85 17.05 -15.00
C MET A 26 3.35 16.77 -13.57
N GLU A 27 4.43 16.01 -13.42
CA GLU A 27 5.06 15.77 -12.11
C GLU A 27 5.64 17.06 -11.50
N LYS A 28 6.26 17.93 -12.32
CA LYS A 28 6.72 19.26 -11.88
C LYS A 28 5.57 20.21 -11.55
N GLY A 29 4.51 20.18 -12.38
CA GLY A 29 3.33 21.04 -12.25
C GLY A 29 2.36 20.60 -11.14
N GLY A 30 2.47 19.35 -10.69
CA GLY A 30 1.75 18.85 -9.54
C GLY A 30 0.26 18.54 -9.81
N VAL A 31 -0.51 18.42 -8.74
CA VAL A 31 -1.95 18.10 -8.81
C VAL A 31 -2.73 19.19 -9.57
N GLY A 32 -2.34 20.46 -9.41
CA GLY A 32 -3.00 21.57 -10.12
C GLY A 32 -2.85 21.46 -11.64
N ALA A 33 -1.69 20.99 -12.13
CA ALA A 33 -1.47 20.77 -13.56
C ALA A 33 -2.34 19.63 -14.12
N LEU A 34 -2.49 18.54 -13.35
CA LEU A 34 -3.37 17.43 -13.72
C LEU A 34 -4.85 17.84 -13.78
N GLU A 35 -5.28 18.72 -12.88
CA GLU A 35 -6.63 19.29 -12.92
C GLU A 35 -6.84 20.18 -14.16
N LEU A 36 -5.83 20.98 -14.52
CA LEU A 36 -5.87 21.79 -15.73
C LEU A 36 -5.95 20.92 -17.00
N VAL A 37 -5.20 19.81 -17.05
CA VAL A 37 -5.32 18.83 -18.14
C VAL A 37 -6.75 18.29 -18.25
N ALA A 38 -7.36 17.91 -17.13
CA ALA A 38 -8.73 17.40 -17.14
C ALA A 38 -9.74 18.46 -17.62
N MET A 39 -9.55 19.72 -17.22
CA MET A 39 -10.35 20.85 -17.70
C MET A 39 -10.18 21.08 -19.20
N ASP A 40 -8.93 21.12 -19.70
CA ASP A 40 -8.61 21.27 -21.12
C ASP A 40 -9.18 20.13 -21.96
N MET A 41 -9.06 18.89 -21.49
CA MET A 41 -9.62 17.72 -22.17
C MET A 41 -11.14 17.78 -22.24
N LYS A 42 -11.81 18.31 -21.20
CA LYS A 42 -13.26 18.51 -21.19
C LYS A 42 -13.66 19.64 -22.16
N ALA A 43 -12.92 20.75 -22.17
CA ALA A 43 -13.17 21.89 -23.06
C ALA A 43 -13.02 21.51 -24.54
N ARG A 44 -12.04 20.66 -24.88
CA ARG A 44 -11.86 20.12 -26.23
C ARG A 44 -12.87 19.01 -26.61
N GLY A 45 -13.76 18.63 -25.71
CA GLY A 45 -14.69 17.50 -25.91
C GLY A 45 -14.01 16.13 -25.95
N MET A 46 -12.71 16.04 -25.64
CA MET A 46 -11.93 14.79 -25.62
C MET A 46 -12.16 13.97 -24.34
N TYR A 47 -12.82 14.56 -23.34
CA TYR A 47 -13.15 13.93 -22.08
C TYR A 47 -14.62 14.12 -21.71
N VAL A 48 -15.36 13.01 -21.72
CA VAL A 48 -16.72 12.94 -21.17
C VAL A 48 -16.66 12.22 -19.82
N CYS A 49 -16.84 12.98 -18.74
CA CYS A 49 -16.94 12.41 -17.40
C CYS A 49 -18.28 11.70 -17.25
N ARG A 50 -18.30 10.37 -17.34
CA ARG A 50 -19.51 9.52 -17.13
C ARG A 50 -19.69 9.07 -15.68
N THR A 51 -18.77 9.45 -14.79
CA THR A 51 -18.82 9.12 -13.36
C THR A 51 -19.91 9.93 -12.65
N LEU A 52 -20.72 9.25 -11.83
CA LEU A 52 -21.79 9.88 -11.06
C LEU A 52 -21.19 10.85 -10.02
N SER A 53 -21.83 11.99 -9.81
CA SER A 53 -21.45 12.91 -8.73
C SER A 53 -21.68 12.25 -7.36
N TYR A 54 -20.75 12.44 -6.42
CA TYR A 54 -20.89 12.03 -5.02
C TYR A 54 -21.75 13.00 -4.19
N LYS A 55 -22.56 13.84 -4.83
CA LYS A 55 -23.46 14.77 -4.14
C LYS A 55 -24.44 14.00 -3.24
N GLY A 56 -24.46 14.35 -1.95
CA GLY A 56 -25.30 13.71 -0.93
C GLY A 56 -24.77 12.39 -0.39
N VAL A 57 -23.60 11.93 -0.85
CA VAL A 57 -22.89 10.79 -0.25
C VAL A 57 -22.20 11.26 1.02
N GLU A 58 -22.36 10.49 2.10
CA GLU A 58 -21.66 10.71 3.36
C GLU A 58 -20.51 9.70 3.49
N PHE A 59 -19.35 10.17 3.96
CA PHE A 59 -18.21 9.32 4.27
C PHE A 59 -17.87 9.49 5.75
N GLU A 60 -17.80 8.37 6.45
CA GLU A 60 -17.44 8.30 7.86
C GLU A 60 -16.29 7.30 8.02
N VAL A 61 -15.27 7.70 8.78
CA VAL A 61 -14.09 6.90 9.07
C VAL A 61 -14.22 6.45 10.52
N VAL A 62 -14.46 5.15 10.73
CA VAL A 62 -14.76 4.57 12.04
C VAL A 62 -13.55 3.81 12.57
N GLU A 63 -12.92 4.35 13.61
CA GLU A 63 -11.84 3.68 14.33
C GLU A 63 -12.41 2.63 15.28
N VAL A 64 -11.90 1.40 15.18
CA VAL A 64 -12.28 0.26 16.01
C VAL A 64 -11.10 -0.11 16.90
N PRO A 65 -11.09 0.30 18.18
CA PRO A 65 -10.03 -0.11 19.09
C PRO A 65 -10.08 -1.63 19.29
N LEU A 66 -8.91 -2.28 19.33
CA LEU A 66 -8.84 -3.70 19.67
C LEU A 66 -9.35 -3.92 21.09
N GLU A 67 -10.28 -4.87 21.23
CA GLU A 67 -10.75 -5.34 22.54
C GLU A 67 -9.60 -6.01 23.31
N PRO A 68 -9.60 -5.99 24.66
CA PRO A 68 -8.51 -6.54 25.47
C PRO A 68 -8.16 -7.99 25.14
N GLN A 69 -9.18 -8.84 24.86
CA GLN A 69 -8.98 -10.22 24.45
C GLN A 69 -8.27 -10.31 23.08
N MET A 70 -8.73 -9.55 22.09
CA MET A 70 -8.09 -9.50 20.76
C MET A 70 -6.68 -8.92 20.81
N MET A 71 -6.42 -7.97 21.72
CA MET A 71 -5.08 -7.42 21.95
C MET A 71 -4.11 -8.49 22.45
N ASP A 72 -4.53 -9.33 23.40
CA ASP A 72 -3.73 -10.44 23.92
C ASP A 72 -3.47 -11.51 22.86
N ILE A 73 -4.50 -11.89 22.09
CA ILE A 73 -4.38 -12.81 20.95
C ILE A 73 -3.37 -12.28 19.93
N TYR A 74 -3.45 -11.00 19.57
CA TYR A 74 -2.54 -10.37 18.62
C TYR A 74 -1.09 -10.41 19.13
N LYS A 75 -0.89 -10.06 20.40
CA LYS A 75 0.43 -10.04 21.05
C LYS A 75 1.07 -11.43 21.02
N LYS A 76 0.36 -12.45 21.49
CA LYS A 76 0.83 -13.85 21.49
C LYS A 76 1.15 -14.34 20.07
N ALA A 77 0.34 -13.96 19.09
CA ALA A 77 0.58 -14.33 17.71
C ALA A 77 1.84 -13.62 17.13
N ALA A 78 2.06 -12.35 17.45
CA ALA A 78 3.28 -11.62 17.05
C ALA A 78 4.55 -12.22 17.66
N GLU A 79 4.49 -12.58 18.94
CA GLU A 79 5.58 -13.29 19.64
C GLU A 79 5.87 -14.65 18.98
N PHE A 80 4.82 -15.44 18.72
CA PHE A 80 4.95 -16.74 18.06
C PHE A 80 5.57 -16.63 16.66
N TRP A 81 5.15 -15.67 15.83
CA TRP A 81 5.76 -15.47 14.51
C TRP A 81 7.24 -15.08 14.62
N ALA A 82 7.62 -14.26 15.60
CA ALA A 82 9.01 -13.91 15.85
C ALA A 82 9.85 -15.13 16.25
N GLU A 83 9.33 -15.99 17.13
CA GLU A 83 9.96 -17.25 17.54
C GLU A 83 10.07 -18.23 16.37
N LEU A 84 9.00 -18.42 15.60
CA LEU A 84 8.98 -19.28 14.41
C LEU A 84 10.05 -18.85 13.41
N ARG A 85 10.29 -17.55 13.23
CA ARG A 85 11.37 -17.06 12.38
C ARG A 85 12.75 -17.50 12.87
N VAL A 86 13.02 -17.39 14.17
CA VAL A 86 14.29 -17.80 14.78
C VAL A 86 14.49 -19.31 14.65
N GLU A 87 13.43 -20.09 14.85
CA GLU A 87 13.44 -21.54 14.66
C GLU A 87 13.70 -21.93 13.21
N LEU A 88 13.04 -21.28 12.23
CA LEU A 88 13.28 -21.55 10.80
C LEU A 88 14.69 -21.17 10.35
N LEU A 89 15.26 -20.09 10.89
CA LEU A 89 16.66 -19.72 10.66
C LEU A 89 17.61 -20.79 11.20
N SER A 90 17.39 -21.22 12.45
CA SER A 90 18.19 -22.26 13.12
C SER A 90 18.07 -23.63 12.45
N ALA A 91 16.88 -23.99 11.97
CA ALA A 91 16.67 -25.24 11.24
C ALA A 91 17.33 -25.20 9.85
N SER A 92 17.37 -24.03 9.20
CA SER A 92 18.01 -23.88 7.88
C SER A 92 19.54 -24.01 7.93
N THR A 93 20.19 -23.61 9.03
CA THR A 93 21.65 -23.76 9.19
C THR A 93 22.07 -25.21 9.43
N LEU A 94 21.15 -26.07 9.88
CA LEU A 94 21.43 -27.49 10.13
C LEU A 94 21.41 -28.36 8.85
N ILE A 95 20.96 -27.82 7.71
CA ILE A 95 20.73 -28.57 6.45
C ILE A 95 21.89 -28.38 5.45
N THR A 96 22.92 -27.58 5.76
CA THR A 96 23.99 -27.21 4.82
C THR A 96 24.90 -28.37 4.40
N GLU A 97 24.50 -29.09 3.34
CA GLU A 97 25.40 -29.68 2.33
C GLU A 97 24.88 -29.46 0.89
N THR A 98 23.57 -29.35 0.67
CA THR A 98 22.98 -28.99 -0.63
C THR A 98 22.35 -27.60 -0.55
N LYS A 99 22.81 -26.64 -1.38
CA LYS A 99 22.24 -25.28 -1.45
C LYS A 99 20.71 -25.35 -1.63
N PRO A 100 19.88 -24.96 -0.64
CA PRO A 100 18.45 -25.07 -0.81
C PRO A 100 17.85 -23.71 -1.14
N ASN A 101 16.58 -23.81 -1.54
CA ASN A 101 15.57 -22.82 -1.89
C ASN A 101 15.31 -21.71 -0.84
N SER A 102 16.33 -21.20 -0.13
CA SER A 102 16.20 -20.25 0.99
C SER A 102 15.40 -18.99 0.61
N SER A 103 15.52 -18.53 -0.64
CA SER A 103 14.74 -17.38 -1.13
C SER A 103 13.23 -17.66 -1.25
N GLN A 104 12.83 -18.91 -1.54
CA GLN A 104 11.43 -19.29 -1.67
C GLN A 104 10.76 -19.41 -0.30
N LEU A 105 11.43 -20.04 0.68
CA LEU A 105 10.92 -20.16 2.05
C LEU A 105 10.61 -18.79 2.64
N TRP A 106 11.56 -17.84 2.57
CA TRP A 106 11.34 -16.50 3.11
C TRP A 106 10.27 -15.72 2.36
N ARG A 107 10.18 -15.87 1.03
CA ARG A 107 9.10 -15.25 0.25
C ARG A 107 7.73 -15.75 0.72
N LEU A 108 7.59 -17.05 0.95
CA LEU A 108 6.35 -17.67 1.39
C LEU A 108 6.03 -17.36 2.85
N TYR A 109 7.02 -17.40 3.74
CA TYR A 109 6.91 -17.01 5.15
C TYR A 109 6.29 -15.61 5.25
N TRP A 110 6.89 -14.65 4.54
CA TRP A 110 6.46 -13.26 4.59
C TRP A 110 5.11 -13.00 3.92
N ALA A 111 4.75 -13.79 2.90
CA ALA A 111 3.42 -13.73 2.29
C ALA A 111 2.34 -14.26 3.26
N ASN A 112 2.60 -15.38 3.92
CA ASN A 112 1.70 -15.98 4.90
C ASN A 112 1.56 -15.10 6.15
N HIS A 113 2.67 -14.60 6.69
CA HIS A 113 2.70 -13.64 7.79
C HIS A 113 1.81 -12.43 7.52
N GLN A 114 1.93 -11.80 6.35
CA GLN A 114 1.11 -10.63 6.00
C GLN A 114 -0.39 -10.98 5.85
N ARG A 115 -0.72 -12.17 5.32
CA ARG A 115 -2.11 -12.66 5.23
C ARG A 115 -2.70 -12.96 6.61
N PHE A 116 -1.91 -13.55 7.49
CA PHE A 116 -2.29 -13.89 8.86
C PHE A 116 -2.72 -12.65 9.65
N PHE A 117 -1.87 -11.63 9.76
CA PHE A 117 -2.19 -10.42 10.53
C PHE A 117 -3.34 -9.61 9.91
N ARG A 118 -3.48 -9.61 8.58
CA ARG A 118 -4.66 -9.02 7.93
C ARG A 118 -5.95 -9.70 8.36
N HIS A 119 -5.95 -11.03 8.42
CA HIS A 119 -7.12 -11.80 8.83
C HIS A 119 -7.46 -11.53 10.31
N ILE A 120 -6.46 -11.43 11.19
CA ILE A 120 -6.68 -11.02 12.58
C ILE A 120 -7.31 -9.62 12.65
N CYS A 121 -6.80 -8.65 11.89
CA CYS A 121 -7.37 -7.30 11.88
C CYS A 121 -8.82 -7.29 11.37
N MET A 122 -9.15 -8.09 10.35
CA MET A 122 -10.54 -8.25 9.89
C MET A 122 -11.42 -8.83 10.99
N SER A 123 -10.97 -9.88 11.67
CA SER A 123 -11.72 -10.54 12.75
C SER A 123 -11.97 -9.58 13.91
N ALA A 124 -10.98 -8.76 14.28
CA ALA A 124 -11.11 -7.74 15.32
C ALA A 124 -12.20 -6.69 15.03
N LYS A 125 -12.58 -6.51 13.76
CA LYS A 125 -13.62 -5.54 13.34
C LYS A 125 -15.03 -6.15 13.29
N VAL A 126 -15.18 -7.48 13.41
CA VAL A 126 -16.48 -8.16 13.31
C VAL A 126 -17.50 -7.62 14.33
N PRO A 127 -17.18 -7.49 15.64
CA PRO A 127 -18.16 -7.00 16.62
C PRO A 127 -18.65 -5.57 16.30
N ALA A 128 -17.75 -4.71 15.80
CA ALA A 128 -18.10 -3.35 15.40
C ALA A 128 -19.00 -3.33 14.16
N ILE A 129 -18.74 -4.18 13.15
CA ILE A 129 -19.60 -4.29 11.96
C ILE A 129 -20.99 -4.75 12.34
N VAL A 130 -21.10 -5.80 13.16
CA VAL A 130 -22.39 -6.35 13.58
C VAL A 130 -23.20 -5.28 14.31
N ARG A 131 -22.57 -4.51 15.21
CA ARG A 131 -23.20 -3.39 15.92
C ARG A 131 -23.68 -2.30 14.96
N LEU A 132 -22.84 -1.86 14.02
CA LEU A 132 -23.20 -0.81 13.05
C LEU A 132 -24.29 -1.26 12.07
N ALA A 133 -24.26 -2.53 11.65
CA ALA A 133 -25.28 -3.10 10.79
C ALA A 133 -26.64 -3.15 11.51
N LYS A 134 -26.68 -3.67 12.74
CA LYS A 134 -27.90 -3.71 13.57
C LYS A 134 -28.43 -2.29 13.85
N GLN A 135 -27.56 -1.31 14.06
CA GLN A 135 -27.96 0.10 14.21
C GLN A 135 -28.58 0.65 12.92
N ALA A 136 -27.96 0.45 11.76
CA ALA A 136 -28.49 0.92 10.49
C ALA A 136 -29.88 0.31 10.17
N LEU A 137 -30.10 -0.96 10.51
CA LEU A 137 -31.41 -1.60 10.38
C LEU A 137 -32.46 -0.95 11.28
N LYS A 138 -32.12 -0.59 12.53
CA LYS A 138 -33.01 0.15 13.44
C LYS A 138 -33.37 1.55 12.91
N GLU A 139 -32.46 2.18 12.19
CA GLU A 139 -32.68 3.47 11.50
C GLU A 139 -33.47 3.31 10.17
N ASN A 140 -34.05 2.14 9.91
CA ASN A 140 -34.79 1.81 8.68
C ASN A 140 -33.95 1.97 7.39
N LYS A 141 -32.65 1.68 7.47
CA LYS A 141 -31.71 1.65 6.34
C LYS A 141 -31.42 0.20 5.92
N CYS A 142 -30.75 0.02 4.78
CA CYS A 142 -30.25 -1.28 4.32
C CYS A 142 -28.72 -1.31 4.34
N VAL A 143 -28.16 -2.49 4.63
CA VAL A 143 -26.71 -2.62 4.86
C VAL A 143 -26.06 -3.39 3.72
N VAL A 144 -24.91 -2.91 3.26
CA VAL A 144 -24.01 -3.63 2.36
C VAL A 144 -22.64 -3.72 3.01
N ILE A 145 -22.16 -4.92 3.28
CA ILE A 145 -20.84 -5.17 3.89
C ILE A 145 -19.88 -5.60 2.80
N GLY A 146 -18.75 -4.90 2.70
CA GLY A 146 -17.72 -5.15 1.73
C GLY A 146 -16.46 -5.78 2.32
N LEU A 147 -16.00 -6.90 1.74
CA LEU A 147 -14.71 -7.55 2.05
C LEU A 147 -13.94 -7.90 0.76
N GLN A 148 -12.62 -8.12 0.83
CA GLN A 148 -11.86 -8.60 -0.31
C GLN A 148 -11.71 -10.12 -0.28
N SER A 149 -11.32 -10.68 0.88
CA SER A 149 -11.02 -12.10 1.04
C SER A 149 -12.11 -12.87 1.80
N THR A 150 -12.60 -13.96 1.23
CA THR A 150 -13.65 -14.83 1.81
C THR A 150 -13.11 -15.94 2.71
N GLY A 151 -11.82 -16.27 2.63
CA GLY A 151 -11.20 -17.37 3.39
C GLY A 151 -11.51 -18.79 2.89
N GLU A 152 -12.32 -18.92 1.83
CA GLU A 152 -12.86 -20.20 1.33
C GLU A 152 -11.82 -21.31 1.14
N ALA A 153 -10.69 -21.02 0.50
CA ALA A 153 -9.66 -22.03 0.21
C ALA A 153 -9.15 -22.73 1.48
N ARG A 154 -9.24 -22.07 2.65
CA ARG A 154 -8.89 -22.66 3.95
C ARG A 154 -10.03 -23.49 4.51
N THR A 155 -11.25 -23.03 4.31
CA THR A 155 -12.46 -23.76 4.68
C THR A 155 -12.53 -25.11 3.94
N GLU A 156 -12.37 -25.12 2.61
CA GLU A 156 -12.41 -26.36 1.79
C GLU A 156 -11.30 -27.35 2.16
N GLU A 157 -10.09 -26.85 2.43
CA GLU A 157 -8.95 -27.66 2.83
C GLU A 157 -9.18 -28.32 4.20
N ALA A 158 -9.67 -27.56 5.18
CA ALA A 158 -10.01 -28.09 6.49
C ALA A 158 -11.17 -29.10 6.42
N ILE A 159 -12.18 -28.87 5.59
CA ILE A 159 -13.26 -29.84 5.37
C ILE A 159 -12.74 -31.14 4.77
N SER A 160 -11.80 -31.05 3.83
CA SER A 160 -11.16 -32.24 3.25
C SER A 160 -10.36 -33.04 4.29
N LYS A 161 -9.89 -32.39 5.36
CA LYS A 161 -9.07 -33.00 6.44
C LYS A 161 -9.90 -33.51 7.62
N TYR A 162 -10.94 -32.78 8.02
CA TYR A 162 -11.70 -33.00 9.25
C TYR A 162 -13.12 -33.51 9.01
N GLY A 163 -13.63 -33.46 7.77
CA GLY A 163 -14.98 -33.85 7.41
C GLY A 163 -15.96 -32.66 7.32
N LEU A 164 -17.24 -32.98 7.10
CA LEU A 164 -18.31 -32.01 6.84
C LEU A 164 -18.93 -31.42 8.12
N GLU A 165 -18.79 -32.10 9.25
CA GLU A 165 -19.30 -31.67 10.56
C GLU A 165 -18.14 -31.29 11.47
N LEU A 166 -18.18 -30.09 12.05
CA LEU A 166 -17.11 -29.52 12.86
C LEU A 166 -17.68 -28.97 14.17
N GLU A 167 -16.85 -28.89 15.21
CA GLU A 167 -17.26 -28.38 16.53
C GLU A 167 -17.52 -26.86 16.55
N ASP A 168 -16.78 -26.09 15.76
CA ASP A 168 -16.98 -24.64 15.59
C ASP A 168 -16.46 -24.18 14.21
N PHE A 169 -16.65 -22.90 13.90
CA PHE A 169 -16.11 -22.29 12.68
C PHE A 169 -14.59 -22.44 12.56
N ILE A 170 -14.13 -22.56 11.32
CA ILE A 170 -12.70 -22.73 11.04
C ILE A 170 -11.95 -21.42 11.23
N SER A 171 -10.88 -21.47 12.02
CA SER A 171 -9.94 -20.36 12.17
C SER A 171 -9.01 -20.29 10.95
N GLY A 172 -9.29 -19.35 10.04
CA GLY A 172 -8.45 -19.08 8.87
C GLY A 172 -6.97 -18.82 9.18
N PRO A 173 -6.63 -18.03 10.23
CA PRO A 173 -5.24 -17.81 10.65
C PRO A 173 -4.55 -19.10 11.12
N ARG A 174 -5.28 -19.98 11.83
CA ARG A 174 -4.74 -21.26 12.32
C ARG A 174 -4.38 -22.20 11.18
N GLU A 175 -5.31 -22.42 10.24
CA GLU A 175 -5.09 -23.30 9.09
C GLU A 175 -3.94 -22.79 8.20
N LEU A 176 -3.83 -21.47 8.05
CA LEU A 176 -2.74 -20.86 7.32
C LEU A 176 -1.37 -21.17 7.97
N LEU A 177 -1.28 -21.10 9.29
CA LEU A 177 -0.05 -21.42 10.03
C LEU A 177 0.29 -22.91 9.98
N LEU A 178 -0.71 -23.77 10.24
CA LEU A 178 -0.54 -25.22 10.19
C LEU A 178 0.00 -25.67 8.83
N LYS A 179 -0.67 -25.28 7.74
CA LYS A 179 -0.24 -25.63 6.39
C LYS A 179 1.18 -25.12 6.09
N PHE A 180 1.47 -23.87 6.45
CA PHE A 180 2.78 -23.30 6.18
C PHE A 180 3.90 -24.12 6.85
N VAL A 181 3.74 -24.49 8.12
CA VAL A 181 4.72 -25.31 8.85
C VAL A 181 4.73 -26.76 8.36
N GLU A 182 3.57 -27.34 8.04
CA GLU A 182 3.47 -28.71 7.50
C GLU A 182 4.24 -28.86 6.18
N GLU A 183 4.09 -27.91 5.25
CA GLU A 183 4.66 -28.00 3.89
C GLU A 183 6.08 -27.44 3.77
N ASN A 184 6.45 -26.43 4.57
CA ASN A 184 7.64 -25.62 4.32
C ASN A 184 8.66 -25.64 5.46
N TYR A 185 8.41 -26.39 6.55
CA TYR A 185 9.41 -26.54 7.60
C TYR A 185 10.65 -27.26 7.03
N PRO A 186 11.85 -26.65 7.16
CA PRO A 186 13.07 -27.20 6.59
C PRO A 186 13.46 -28.49 7.33
N LEU A 187 13.40 -29.63 6.63
CA LEU A 187 13.81 -30.95 7.14
C LEU A 187 15.08 -31.41 6.43
N PRO A 188 16.01 -32.08 7.14
CA PRO A 188 17.13 -32.78 6.51
C PRO A 188 16.65 -33.85 5.52
N GLU A 189 17.53 -34.28 4.60
CA GLU A 189 17.23 -35.40 3.71
C GLU A 189 16.80 -36.64 4.52
N LYS A 190 15.70 -37.27 4.10
CA LYS A 190 15.19 -38.48 4.74
C LYS A 190 16.21 -39.60 4.50
N PRO A 191 16.75 -40.27 5.54
CA PRO A 191 17.63 -41.41 5.35
C PRO A 191 16.93 -42.49 4.52
N GLU A 192 17.57 -42.99 3.47
CA GLU A 192 17.11 -44.18 2.77
C GLU A 192 17.27 -45.37 3.71
N GLU A 193 16.18 -46.10 3.96
CA GLU A 193 16.24 -47.37 4.68
C GLU A 193 17.08 -48.34 3.83
N PRO A 194 18.04 -49.07 4.41
CA PRO A 194 18.72 -50.14 3.69
C PRO A 194 17.64 -51.11 3.21
N PRO A 195 17.70 -51.60 1.96
CA PRO A 195 16.71 -52.57 1.49
C PRO A 195 16.69 -53.74 2.45
N GLU A 196 15.56 -53.94 3.12
CA GLU A 196 15.29 -55.18 3.83
C GLU A 196 15.50 -56.32 2.83
N LYS A 197 16.06 -57.42 3.32
CA LYS A 197 16.35 -58.62 2.53
C LYS A 197 15.06 -59.18 1.91
N SER A 198 14.66 -58.66 0.77
CA SER A 198 13.74 -59.30 -0.15
C SER A 198 14.36 -59.19 -1.53
N VAL A 199 15.06 -60.26 -1.91
CA VAL A 199 15.38 -60.54 -3.31
C VAL A 199 14.06 -60.60 -4.06
N LYS A 200 13.75 -59.55 -4.84
CA LYS A 200 13.10 -59.64 -6.16
C LYS A 200 12.97 -58.24 -6.77
N GLU A 201 13.39 -58.17 -8.03
CA GLU A 201 13.08 -57.14 -9.02
C GLU A 201 13.79 -55.78 -8.91
N LEU A 202 15.01 -55.74 -9.46
CA LEU A 202 15.53 -54.55 -10.14
C LEU A 202 16.04 -54.95 -11.51
N GLN A 203 15.15 -54.96 -12.51
CA GLN A 203 15.54 -54.80 -13.90
C GLN A 203 14.96 -53.49 -14.44
N ARG A 204 15.80 -52.82 -15.26
CA ARG A 204 15.50 -51.74 -16.22
C ARG A 204 15.40 -50.31 -15.65
N LYS A 205 16.53 -49.60 -15.68
CA LYS A 205 16.86 -48.61 -16.75
C LYS A 205 17.96 -47.64 -16.31
N ARG A 206 19.12 -47.78 -16.94
CA ARG A 206 20.06 -46.72 -17.35
C ARG A 206 21.20 -47.45 -18.07
N HIS A 207 21.61 -47.11 -19.29
CA HIS A 207 22.11 -45.81 -19.70
C HIS A 207 22.13 -45.69 -21.23
N LEU A 208 21.98 -44.46 -21.73
CA LEU A 208 22.74 -44.00 -22.89
C LEU A 208 23.25 -42.60 -22.57
N ALA A 209 24.53 -42.52 -22.22
CA ALA A 209 25.33 -41.30 -22.30
C ALA A 209 26.81 -41.72 -22.35
N THR A 210 27.42 -41.60 -23.53
CA THR A 210 28.86 -41.61 -23.75
C THR A 210 29.33 -40.17 -24.02
N PRO A 211 30.54 -39.75 -23.61
CA PRO A 211 31.12 -38.46 -24.01
C PRO A 211 32.24 -38.58 -25.06
N ASP A 212 32.42 -37.46 -25.78
CA ASP A 212 33.58 -36.97 -26.56
C ASP A 212 33.79 -37.41 -28.03
N VAL A 213 33.61 -36.46 -28.98
CA VAL A 213 34.63 -35.92 -29.92
C VAL A 213 34.27 -34.48 -30.37
N SER A 214 35.29 -33.71 -30.76
CA SER A 214 35.43 -32.25 -30.86
C SER A 214 35.18 -31.57 -32.25
N PHE A 215 35.08 -30.23 -32.20
CA PHE A 215 35.36 -29.15 -33.20
C PHE A 215 34.25 -28.48 -34.07
N ARG A 216 34.01 -27.20 -33.72
CA ARG A 216 33.79 -25.93 -34.48
C ARG A 216 32.85 -25.85 -35.73
N GLY A 217 31.90 -24.89 -35.68
CA GLY A 217 31.36 -24.23 -36.90
C GLY A 217 30.14 -23.30 -36.74
N ARG A 218 30.38 -21.98 -36.60
CA ARG A 218 29.59 -20.77 -36.99
C ARG A 218 28.04 -20.80 -37.23
N MET A 219 27.36 -19.96 -36.43
CA MET A 219 26.59 -18.74 -36.85
C MET A 219 25.07 -18.79 -37.17
N ARG A 220 24.33 -18.00 -36.35
CA ARG A 220 23.15 -17.12 -36.61
C ARG A 220 21.71 -17.69 -36.83
N LYS A 221 20.87 -17.39 -35.82
CA LYS A 221 19.72 -16.43 -35.79
C LYS A 221 18.31 -16.91 -36.22
N VAL A 222 17.32 -16.38 -35.47
CA VAL A 222 15.88 -16.13 -35.78
C VAL A 222 14.91 -17.29 -35.50
N THR A 223 13.65 -17.18 -35.03
CA THR A 223 12.78 -16.24 -34.27
C THR A 223 11.38 -16.89 -34.26
N LYS A 224 10.60 -16.78 -33.16
CA LYS A 224 9.10 -16.89 -33.09
C LYS A 224 8.47 -18.23 -33.57
N LEU A 225 7.19 -18.59 -33.34
CA LEU A 225 6.08 -18.27 -32.44
C LEU A 225 4.88 -19.09 -32.96
N GLN A 226 4.17 -19.77 -32.06
CA GLN A 226 2.74 -20.12 -32.09
C GLN A 226 2.15 -21.16 -33.06
N THR A 227 1.39 -22.09 -32.41
CA THR A 227 0.03 -22.60 -32.73
C THR A 227 -0.14 -23.47 -33.98
N THR A 228 -0.92 -24.56 -34.03
CA THR A 228 -2.34 -24.78 -33.66
C THR A 228 -2.72 -26.28 -33.77
N ARG A 229 -3.70 -26.72 -32.94
CA ARG A 229 -4.87 -27.62 -33.20
C ARG A 229 -4.67 -29.13 -33.48
N ASP A 230 -5.27 -30.00 -32.65
CA ASP A 230 -6.62 -30.69 -32.74
C ASP A 230 -6.39 -32.07 -33.42
N ASP A 231 -6.90 -33.26 -33.03
CA ASP A 231 -8.19 -33.75 -32.50
C ASP A 231 -7.97 -35.14 -31.83
N LYS A 232 -8.58 -35.45 -30.66
CA LYS A 232 -9.71 -36.38 -30.38
C LYS A 232 -9.59 -37.85 -30.83
N SER A 233 -9.73 -38.79 -29.88
CA SER A 233 -10.95 -39.62 -29.68
C SER A 233 -10.75 -40.71 -28.62
N ASP A 234 -11.76 -40.85 -27.75
CA ASP A 234 -11.97 -41.88 -26.73
C ASP A 234 -12.20 -43.29 -27.34
N GLU A 235 -11.93 -44.36 -26.58
CA GLU A 235 -12.94 -45.30 -26.05
C GLU A 235 -12.32 -46.55 -25.38
N GLU A 236 -13.02 -47.02 -24.36
CA GLU A 236 -12.70 -48.13 -23.44
C GLU A 236 -12.95 -49.53 -24.05
N SER A 237 -12.33 -50.57 -23.47
CA SER A 237 -13.04 -51.80 -23.07
C SER A 237 -12.13 -52.74 -22.27
N GLU A 238 -12.71 -53.25 -21.17
CA GLU A 238 -12.23 -54.40 -20.39
C GLU A 238 -12.57 -55.72 -21.09
N ILE A 239 -11.80 -56.79 -20.85
CA ILE A 239 -12.24 -58.07 -20.24
C ILE A 239 -11.08 -59.10 -20.22
N ASP A 240 -11.04 -59.77 -19.06
CA ASP A 240 -10.38 -60.98 -18.56
C ASP A 240 -10.10 -62.16 -19.52
N SER A 241 -9.03 -62.93 -19.24
CA SER A 241 -9.08 -64.33 -18.75
C SER A 241 -7.88 -65.22 -19.17
N GLU A 242 -7.27 -65.83 -18.14
CA GLU A 242 -6.82 -67.24 -18.01
C GLU A 242 -5.50 -67.77 -18.60
N ASP A 243 -4.87 -68.58 -17.75
CA ASP A 243 -3.58 -69.29 -17.80
C ASP A 243 -3.42 -70.27 -18.98
N GLU A 244 -2.17 -70.49 -19.43
CA GLU A 244 -1.63 -71.84 -19.63
C GLU A 244 -0.10 -71.86 -19.50
N SER A 245 0.37 -72.85 -18.75
CA SER A 245 1.76 -73.22 -18.51
C SER A 245 2.40 -73.95 -19.69
N SER A 246 3.66 -73.64 -20.02
CA SER A 246 4.57 -74.61 -20.64
C SER A 246 6.01 -74.36 -20.22
N GLU A 247 6.62 -75.39 -19.67
CA GLU A 247 8.05 -75.50 -19.36
C GLU A 247 8.92 -75.22 -20.60
N SER A 248 9.82 -74.24 -20.53
CA SER A 248 11.02 -74.17 -21.36
C SER A 248 12.24 -74.00 -20.47
N ASP A 249 13.13 -74.99 -20.52
CA ASP A 249 14.51 -74.95 -20.03
C ASP A 249 15.28 -73.95 -20.92
N ASP A 250 15.13 -72.65 -20.65
CA ASP A 250 15.95 -71.63 -21.27
C ASP A 250 17.18 -71.39 -20.39
N ASP A 251 18.32 -71.96 -20.78
CA ASP A 251 19.63 -71.61 -20.23
C ASP A 251 19.86 -70.10 -20.41
N GLU A 252 19.51 -69.31 -19.38
CA GLU A 252 19.74 -67.86 -19.37
C GLU A 252 21.24 -67.57 -19.47
N PHE A 253 21.69 -67.20 -20.68
CA PHE A 253 22.98 -66.57 -20.88
C PHE A 253 22.99 -65.23 -20.14
N GLN A 254 24.01 -65.01 -19.33
CA GLN A 254 24.20 -63.79 -18.55
C GLN A 254 25.54 -63.17 -18.93
N ILE A 255 25.65 -61.86 -18.76
CA ILE A 255 26.84 -61.11 -19.15
C ILE A 255 27.80 -61.05 -17.96
N CYS A 256 29.08 -61.35 -18.20
CA CYS A 256 30.13 -61.09 -17.20
C CYS A 256 30.32 -59.57 -17.04
N ASP A 257 30.09 -59.04 -15.84
CA ASP A 257 30.18 -57.60 -15.52
C ASP A 257 31.58 -56.98 -15.65
N ILE A 258 32.62 -57.79 -15.90
CA ILE A 258 34.01 -57.33 -16.07
C ILE A 258 34.41 -57.27 -17.55
N CYS A 259 34.10 -58.31 -18.33
CA CYS A 259 34.51 -58.38 -19.74
C CYS A 259 33.35 -58.17 -20.73
N ASN A 260 32.12 -58.02 -20.23
CA ASN A 260 30.89 -57.85 -21.00
C ASN A 260 30.64 -58.92 -22.08
N LEU A 261 31.15 -60.14 -21.86
CA LEU A 261 30.87 -61.30 -22.71
C LEU A 261 29.72 -62.11 -22.13
N GLU A 262 28.82 -62.60 -23.01
CA GLU A 262 27.72 -63.49 -22.67
C GLU A 262 28.23 -64.92 -22.46
N GLU A 263 27.79 -65.56 -21.38
CA GLU A 263 28.12 -66.94 -21.03
C GLU A 263 26.96 -67.57 -20.26
N GLU A 264 26.86 -68.91 -20.24
CA GLU A 264 25.87 -69.61 -19.44
C GLU A 264 25.99 -69.25 -17.95
N ARG A 265 24.87 -68.91 -17.28
CA ARG A 265 24.85 -68.53 -15.85
C ARG A 265 25.60 -69.50 -14.93
N LYS A 266 25.61 -70.80 -15.25
CA LYS A 266 26.30 -71.86 -14.50
C LYS A 266 27.84 -71.70 -14.46
N LYS A 267 28.42 -70.93 -15.39
CA LYS A 267 29.88 -70.69 -15.51
C LYS A 267 30.34 -69.34 -14.93
N LEU A 268 29.42 -68.51 -14.44
CA LEU A 268 29.71 -67.22 -13.81
C LEU A 268 29.63 -67.34 -12.28
N LEU A 269 30.57 -66.70 -11.57
CA LEU A 269 30.51 -66.51 -10.14
C LEU A 269 29.59 -65.33 -9.81
N GLN A 270 28.60 -65.56 -8.95
CA GLN A 270 27.77 -64.48 -8.40
C GLN A 270 28.32 -64.00 -7.05
N CYS A 271 28.59 -62.70 -6.94
CA CYS A 271 28.98 -62.11 -5.66
C CYS A 271 27.78 -62.06 -4.70
N SER A 272 27.90 -62.64 -3.51
CA SER A 272 26.86 -62.63 -2.48
C SER A 272 26.54 -61.24 -1.91
N CYS A 273 27.45 -60.26 -2.08
CA CYS A 273 27.29 -58.91 -1.55
C CYS A 273 26.72 -57.90 -2.54
N CYS A 274 27.07 -57.97 -3.83
CA CYS A 274 26.63 -57.00 -4.84
C CYS A 274 25.87 -57.62 -6.01
N GLY A 275 25.72 -58.95 -6.04
CA GLY A 275 25.00 -59.66 -7.10
C GLY A 275 25.71 -59.75 -8.45
N GLN A 276 26.90 -59.15 -8.59
CA GLN A 276 27.66 -59.16 -9.86
C GLN A 276 28.01 -60.58 -10.31
N LEU A 277 27.89 -60.81 -11.62
CA LEU A 277 28.22 -62.07 -12.28
C LEU A 277 29.54 -61.90 -13.02
N VAL A 278 30.55 -62.69 -12.65
CA VAL A 278 31.89 -62.55 -13.21
C VAL A 278 32.51 -63.91 -13.51
N HIS A 279 33.35 -64.00 -14.54
CA HIS A 279 34.12 -65.22 -14.77
C HIS A 279 35.13 -65.45 -13.65
N THR A 280 35.37 -66.71 -13.30
CA THR A 280 36.43 -67.14 -12.37
C THR A 280 37.80 -66.58 -12.73
N ALA A 281 38.08 -66.44 -14.04
CA ALA A 281 39.32 -65.90 -14.60
C ALA A 281 39.36 -64.37 -14.72
N CYS A 282 38.20 -63.69 -14.69
CA CYS A 282 38.13 -62.22 -14.79
C CYS A 282 38.42 -61.51 -13.45
N VAL A 283 38.48 -62.26 -12.35
CA VAL A 283 38.80 -61.73 -11.02
C VAL A 283 40.31 -61.84 -10.76
N LEU A 284 40.89 -60.86 -10.06
CA LEU A 284 42.30 -60.87 -9.65
C LEU A 284 42.40 -60.99 -8.11
N PRO A 285 43.09 -62.01 -7.57
CA PRO A 285 43.66 -63.17 -8.26
C PRO A 285 42.57 -64.12 -8.81
N PRO A 286 42.82 -64.83 -9.93
CA PRO A 286 41.87 -65.76 -10.52
C PRO A 286 41.49 -66.87 -9.56
N VAL A 287 40.20 -67.22 -9.51
CA VAL A 287 39.71 -68.28 -8.63
C VAL A 287 39.91 -69.63 -9.34
N ILE A 288 40.85 -70.43 -8.85
CA ILE A 288 41.17 -71.76 -9.41
C ILE A 288 40.56 -72.83 -8.49
N GLY A 289 39.38 -73.35 -8.85
CA GLY A 289 38.69 -74.43 -8.12
C GLY A 289 37.17 -74.25 -8.06
N THR A 290 36.44 -75.32 -7.71
CA THR A 290 34.99 -75.27 -7.45
C THR A 290 34.71 -74.54 -6.14
N VAL A 291 34.06 -73.39 -6.21
CA VAL A 291 33.66 -72.62 -5.04
C VAL A 291 32.30 -73.14 -4.56
N SER A 292 32.28 -73.94 -3.49
CA SER A 292 31.04 -74.31 -2.81
C SER A 292 30.83 -73.40 -1.61
N GLY A 293 30.08 -72.30 -1.79
CA GLY A 293 29.72 -71.35 -0.72
C GLY A 293 29.56 -69.92 -1.20
N ASP A 294 29.15 -69.01 -0.31
CA ASP A 294 28.93 -67.58 -0.59
C ASP A 294 30.24 -66.86 -0.94
N TRP A 295 30.50 -66.67 -2.23
CA TRP A 295 31.68 -65.96 -2.72
C TRP A 295 31.45 -64.44 -2.79
N SER A 296 32.39 -63.64 -2.29
CA SER A 296 32.36 -62.18 -2.34
C SER A 296 33.52 -61.62 -3.17
N CYS A 297 33.24 -60.71 -4.12
CA CYS A 297 34.25 -60.14 -5.01
C CYS A 297 35.29 -59.29 -4.25
N PRO A 298 36.51 -59.07 -4.80
CA PRO A 298 37.57 -58.31 -4.14
C PRO A 298 37.15 -56.89 -3.73
N SER A 299 36.36 -56.20 -4.55
CA SER A 299 35.83 -54.85 -4.21
C SER A 299 34.81 -54.86 -3.07
N CYS A 300 34.15 -55.99 -2.82
CA CYS A 300 33.31 -56.20 -1.64
C CYS A 300 34.14 -56.67 -0.43
N LYS A 301 35.23 -57.41 -0.64
CA LYS A 301 36.20 -57.77 0.42
C LYS A 301 37.02 -56.57 0.92
N GLU A 302 37.27 -55.58 0.06
CA GLU A 302 37.91 -54.31 0.43
C GLU A 302 36.99 -53.38 1.23
N LYS A 303 35.67 -53.61 1.23
CA LYS A 303 34.72 -52.96 2.15
C LYS A 303 34.69 -53.73 3.46
N THR A 304 35.68 -53.47 4.32
CA THR A 304 35.83 -54.05 5.66
C THR A 304 34.56 -53.88 6.52
N ASP A 305 34.40 -54.73 7.55
CA ASP A 305 33.37 -54.56 8.59
C ASP A 305 33.39 -53.15 9.21
N GLU A 306 34.56 -52.52 9.27
CA GLU A 306 34.76 -51.13 9.70
C GLU A 306 34.03 -50.11 8.79
N TYR A 307 34.04 -50.31 7.46
CA TYR A 307 33.28 -49.45 6.53
C TYR A 307 31.77 -49.62 6.72
N ILE A 308 31.30 -50.84 6.97
CA ILE A 308 29.88 -51.14 7.23
C ILE A 308 29.45 -50.51 8.57
N GLN A 309 30.25 -50.64 9.63
CA GLN A 309 29.99 -50.02 10.93
C GLN A 309 30.03 -48.49 10.86
N ALA A 310 30.99 -47.90 10.15
CA ALA A 310 31.09 -46.45 9.95
C ALA A 310 29.87 -45.91 9.17
N ARG A 311 29.42 -46.64 8.14
CA ARG A 311 28.21 -46.28 7.39
C ARG A 311 26.94 -46.42 8.23
N GLN A 312 26.81 -47.47 9.04
CA GLN A 312 25.68 -47.63 9.97
C GLN A 312 25.67 -46.52 11.03
N ALA A 313 26.82 -46.16 11.59
CA ALA A 313 26.94 -45.04 12.52
C ALA A 313 26.57 -43.69 11.87
N TYR A 314 26.98 -43.48 10.62
CA TYR A 314 26.62 -42.29 9.83
C TYR A 314 25.11 -42.21 9.55
N VAL A 315 24.49 -43.32 9.11
CA VAL A 315 23.03 -43.40 8.90
C VAL A 315 22.27 -43.22 10.21
N ALA A 316 22.72 -43.83 11.31
CA ALA A 316 22.11 -43.66 12.63
C ALA A 316 22.14 -42.20 13.10
N GLU A 317 23.26 -41.50 12.87
CA GLU A 317 23.39 -40.07 13.17
C GLU A 317 22.48 -39.21 12.28
N LEU A 318 22.37 -39.51 10.98
CA LEU A 318 21.41 -38.85 10.07
C LEU A 318 19.96 -39.07 10.51
N THR A 319 19.58 -40.30 10.86
CA THR A 319 18.24 -40.64 11.37
C THR A 319 17.94 -39.90 12.66
N LYS A 320 18.91 -39.80 13.58
CA LYS A 320 18.77 -39.03 14.82
C LYS A 320 18.54 -37.54 14.56
N ARG A 321 19.28 -36.95 13.61
CA ARG A 321 19.10 -35.54 13.21
C ARG A 321 17.74 -35.30 12.55
N TYR A 322 17.31 -36.20 11.66
CA TYR A 322 16.00 -36.14 11.01
C TYR A 322 14.86 -36.25 12.04
N ALA A 323 14.92 -37.24 12.93
CA ALA A 323 13.95 -37.42 14.00
C ALA A 323 13.88 -36.21 14.95
N GLY A 324 15.03 -35.62 15.29
CA GLY A 324 15.09 -34.38 16.08
C GLY A 324 14.44 -33.18 15.38
N ALA A 325 14.62 -33.05 14.06
CA ALA A 325 14.00 -31.99 13.27
C ALA A 325 12.47 -32.19 13.15
N VAL A 326 12.01 -33.42 12.93
CA VAL A 326 10.58 -33.77 12.93
C VAL A 326 9.96 -33.50 14.31
N GLY A 327 10.66 -33.84 15.40
CA GLY A 327 10.21 -33.56 16.76
C GLY A 327 10.04 -32.06 17.02
N ARG A 328 10.95 -31.20 16.53
CA ARG A 328 10.78 -29.73 16.60
C ARG A 328 9.59 -29.25 15.78
N LYS A 329 9.41 -29.76 14.56
CA LYS A 329 8.25 -29.46 13.71
C LYS A 329 6.94 -29.79 14.41
N LEU A 330 6.83 -30.97 15.02
CA LEU A 330 5.63 -31.40 15.74
C LEU A 330 5.32 -30.52 16.96
N LYS A 331 6.34 -30.12 17.73
CA LYS A 331 6.16 -29.18 18.84
C LYS A 331 5.58 -27.84 18.39
N ILE A 332 6.07 -27.30 17.26
CA ILE A 332 5.54 -26.05 16.69
C ILE A 332 4.07 -26.23 16.27
N LEU A 333 3.72 -27.36 15.65
CA LEU A 333 2.35 -27.65 15.26
C LEU A 333 1.41 -27.74 16.48
N ASP A 334 1.86 -28.31 17.59
CA ASP A 334 1.08 -28.34 18.84
C ASP A 334 0.90 -26.96 19.47
N ILE A 335 1.93 -26.11 19.43
CA ILE A 335 1.79 -24.71 19.85
C ILE A 335 0.75 -23.99 18.96
N ILE A 336 0.77 -24.21 17.64
CA ILE A 336 -0.23 -23.60 16.74
C ILE A 336 -1.65 -24.06 17.07
N ARG A 337 -1.84 -25.33 17.48
CA ARG A 337 -3.15 -25.85 17.91
C ARG A 337 -3.62 -25.26 19.23
N SER A 338 -2.71 -24.90 20.14
CA SER A 338 -3.07 -24.31 21.44
C SER A 338 -3.27 -22.79 21.42
N LEU A 339 -2.84 -22.10 20.36
CA LEU A 339 -3.11 -20.67 20.20
C LEU A 339 -4.63 -20.41 20.12
N ASP A 340 -5.12 -19.40 20.83
CA ASP A 340 -6.51 -18.94 20.72
C ASP A 340 -6.61 -17.97 19.54
N LEU A 341 -7.03 -18.46 18.37
CA LEU A 341 -7.06 -17.70 17.11
C LEU A 341 -8.51 -17.51 16.66
N PRO A 342 -8.87 -16.33 16.12
CA PRO A 342 -10.25 -16.02 15.78
C PRO A 342 -10.77 -16.86 14.60
N ASN A 343 -12.09 -16.98 14.55
CA ASN A 343 -12.84 -17.66 13.49
C ASN A 343 -12.82 -16.86 12.18
N ASN A 344 -13.23 -17.51 11.07
CA ASN A 344 -13.38 -16.83 9.79
C ASN A 344 -14.39 -15.66 9.89
N PRO A 345 -13.98 -14.41 9.61
CA PRO A 345 -14.84 -13.23 9.80
C PRO A 345 -16.09 -13.26 8.92
N LEU A 346 -16.06 -13.89 7.74
CA LEU A 346 -17.24 -13.95 6.88
C LEU A 346 -18.35 -14.81 7.52
N ASP A 347 -17.99 -16.00 7.99
CA ASP A 347 -18.94 -16.92 8.62
C ASP A 347 -19.45 -16.36 9.95
N ASP A 348 -18.56 -15.78 10.76
CA ASP A 348 -18.90 -15.13 12.04
C ASP A 348 -19.84 -13.93 11.86
N ILE A 349 -19.63 -13.09 10.84
CA ILE A 349 -20.55 -11.99 10.50
C ILE A 349 -21.92 -12.52 10.11
N ILE A 350 -21.99 -13.56 9.28
CA ILE A 350 -23.26 -14.14 8.82
C ILE A 350 -24.04 -14.70 10.02
N ASP A 351 -23.38 -15.50 10.86
CA ASP A 351 -23.98 -16.10 12.06
C ASP A 351 -24.55 -15.04 13.01
N GLN A 352 -23.74 -14.02 13.35
CA GLN A 352 -24.16 -12.96 14.28
C GLN A 352 -25.24 -12.01 13.73
N LEU A 353 -25.47 -12.01 12.41
CA LEU A 353 -26.48 -11.20 11.72
C LEU A 353 -27.77 -11.95 11.41
N GLY A 354 -27.93 -13.20 11.88
CA GLY A 354 -29.16 -13.99 11.71
C GLY A 354 -29.01 -15.20 10.77
N GLY A 355 -27.80 -15.49 10.32
CA GLY A 355 -27.50 -16.62 9.46
C GLY A 355 -27.79 -16.38 7.97
N PRO A 356 -27.68 -17.44 7.14
CA PRO A 356 -27.82 -17.34 5.69
C PRO A 356 -29.20 -16.87 5.21
N GLU A 357 -30.25 -17.06 6.01
CA GLU A 357 -31.63 -16.66 5.66
C GLU A 357 -31.84 -15.13 5.73
N ASP A 358 -31.16 -14.45 6.66
CA ASP A 358 -31.28 -13.00 6.84
C ASP A 358 -30.25 -12.19 6.04
N VAL A 359 -29.14 -12.84 5.64
CA VAL A 359 -28.00 -12.20 4.99
C VAL A 359 -27.86 -12.64 3.53
N ALA A 360 -27.90 -11.67 2.62
CA ALA A 360 -27.69 -11.93 1.19
C ALA A 360 -26.19 -12.04 0.88
N GLU A 361 -25.69 -13.25 0.72
CA GLU A 361 -24.28 -13.47 0.41
C GLU A 361 -24.03 -13.42 -1.10
N ILE A 362 -23.21 -12.47 -1.56
CA ILE A 362 -22.83 -12.28 -2.97
C ILE A 362 -21.29 -12.32 -3.07
N THR A 363 -20.75 -13.51 -2.82
CA THR A 363 -19.30 -13.73 -2.84
C THR A 363 -18.91 -14.76 -3.91
N GLY A 364 -17.60 -14.95 -4.09
CA GLY A 364 -17.05 -15.93 -5.02
C GLY A 364 -17.04 -17.36 -4.49
N ARG A 365 -17.41 -17.60 -3.22
CA ARG A 365 -17.30 -18.93 -2.62
C ARG A 365 -18.39 -19.89 -3.05
N ARG A 366 -18.15 -21.20 -3.02
CA ARG A 366 -19.06 -22.28 -3.41
C ARG A 366 -19.78 -22.91 -2.23
N GLY A 367 -19.14 -22.93 -1.07
CA GLY A 367 -19.74 -23.43 0.17
C GLY A 367 -19.53 -22.52 1.36
N MET A 368 -20.31 -22.77 2.40
CA MET A 368 -20.35 -22.00 3.64
C MET A 368 -20.43 -22.96 4.84
N LEU A 369 -19.99 -22.49 6.00
CA LEU A 369 -20.24 -23.17 7.27
C LEU A 369 -21.48 -22.55 7.91
N VAL A 370 -22.42 -23.40 8.34
CA VAL A 370 -23.67 -22.96 8.98
C VAL A 370 -23.79 -23.65 10.32
N ARG A 371 -24.04 -22.86 11.38
CA ARG A 371 -24.28 -23.37 12.73
C ARG A 371 -25.55 -24.22 12.74
N THR A 372 -25.49 -25.40 13.34
CA THR A 372 -26.63 -26.34 13.35
C THR A 372 -27.77 -25.81 14.22
N SER A 373 -29.01 -26.25 13.95
CA SER A 373 -30.21 -25.86 14.72
C SER A 373 -30.09 -26.14 16.21
N ASP A 374 -29.28 -27.15 16.56
CA ASP A 374 -29.09 -27.64 17.91
C ASP A 374 -28.04 -26.81 18.68
N GLY A 375 -27.42 -25.83 18.01
CA GLY A 375 -26.37 -24.96 18.55
C GLY A 375 -25.05 -25.67 18.84
N LYS A 376 -24.97 -26.97 18.59
CA LYS A 376 -23.80 -27.83 18.79
C LYS A 376 -23.14 -28.08 17.44
N GLY A 377 -22.09 -27.32 17.13
CA GLY A 377 -21.30 -27.50 15.93
C GLY A 377 -21.73 -26.67 14.72
N VAL A 378 -20.94 -26.81 13.66
CA VAL A 378 -21.16 -26.20 12.34
C VAL A 378 -21.09 -27.28 11.28
N SER A 379 -21.92 -27.13 10.25
CA SER A 379 -22.01 -28.04 9.11
C SER A 379 -21.60 -27.31 7.84
N TYR A 380 -20.81 -27.97 6.98
CA TYR A 380 -20.55 -27.45 5.66
C TYR A 380 -21.75 -27.67 4.73
N GLN A 381 -22.18 -26.60 4.08
CA GLN A 381 -23.27 -26.61 3.12
C GLN A 381 -22.84 -25.90 1.84
N THR A 382 -23.26 -26.44 0.70
CA THR A 382 -23.10 -25.75 -0.57
C THR A 382 -24.03 -24.54 -0.62
N ARG A 383 -23.58 -23.45 -1.26
CA ARG A 383 -24.35 -22.21 -1.33
C ARG A 383 -25.57 -22.29 -2.24
N ASN A 384 -25.64 -23.30 -3.10
CA ASN A 384 -26.78 -23.49 -3.98
C ASN A 384 -27.93 -24.16 -3.23
N THR A 385 -29.13 -23.62 -3.40
CA THR A 385 -30.36 -24.31 -3.02
C THR A 385 -30.73 -25.34 -4.09
N LYS A 386 -31.60 -26.30 -3.76
CA LYS A 386 -32.04 -27.34 -4.71
C LYS A 386 -32.60 -26.76 -6.02
N ASP A 387 -33.16 -25.55 -5.97
CA ASP A 387 -33.84 -24.90 -7.07
C ASP A 387 -32.98 -23.86 -7.85
N VAL A 388 -31.75 -23.58 -7.42
CA VAL A 388 -30.89 -22.54 -8.01
C VAL A 388 -29.50 -23.11 -8.33
N SER A 389 -29.06 -22.99 -9.59
CA SER A 389 -27.70 -23.42 -9.96
C SER A 389 -26.63 -22.54 -9.33
N MET A 390 -25.44 -23.09 -9.10
CA MET A 390 -24.31 -22.37 -8.47
C MET A 390 -23.96 -21.05 -9.18
N GLU A 391 -24.09 -20.99 -10.50
CA GLU A 391 -23.83 -19.78 -11.29
C GLU A 391 -24.84 -18.67 -11.04
N MET A 392 -26.08 -19.04 -10.68
CA MET A 392 -27.20 -18.12 -10.49
C MET A 392 -27.39 -17.69 -9.03
N VAL A 393 -26.72 -18.34 -8.06
CA VAL A 393 -26.87 -18.05 -6.62
C VAL A 393 -26.63 -16.56 -6.31
N ASN A 394 -25.55 -15.97 -6.82
CA ASN A 394 -25.24 -14.55 -6.59
C ASN A 394 -26.33 -13.62 -7.15
N MET A 395 -26.96 -13.99 -8.27
CA MET A 395 -28.05 -13.21 -8.86
C MET A 395 -29.35 -13.37 -8.07
N HIS A 396 -29.61 -14.58 -7.57
CA HIS A 396 -30.75 -14.88 -6.70
C HIS A 396 -30.64 -14.10 -5.38
N GLU A 397 -29.50 -14.16 -4.70
CA GLU A 397 -29.23 -13.43 -3.45
C GLU A 397 -29.35 -11.91 -3.63
N LYS A 398 -28.82 -11.38 -4.73
CA LYS A 398 -29.01 -9.98 -5.13
C LYS A 398 -30.50 -9.65 -5.28
N GLN A 399 -31.29 -10.52 -5.91
CA GLN A 399 -32.72 -10.30 -6.11
C GLN A 399 -33.46 -10.26 -4.76
N LEU A 400 -33.18 -11.19 -3.85
CA LEU A 400 -33.74 -11.21 -2.50
C LEU A 400 -33.44 -9.91 -1.74
N PHE A 401 -32.23 -9.36 -1.89
CA PHE A 401 -31.86 -8.06 -1.32
C PHE A 401 -32.62 -6.88 -1.95
N MET A 402 -32.72 -6.85 -3.29
CA MET A 402 -33.39 -5.78 -4.03
C MET A 402 -34.92 -5.80 -3.89
N ASP A 403 -35.49 -6.96 -3.60
CA ASP A 403 -36.91 -7.12 -3.27
C ASP A 403 -37.20 -6.82 -1.79
N GLY A 404 -36.17 -6.64 -0.97
CA GLY A 404 -36.29 -6.32 0.46
C GLY A 404 -36.61 -7.52 1.35
N LYS A 405 -36.49 -8.74 0.84
CA LYS A 405 -36.61 -9.98 1.63
C LYS A 405 -35.45 -10.14 2.60
N LYS A 406 -34.23 -9.81 2.14
CA LYS A 406 -33.03 -9.68 2.97
C LYS A 406 -32.60 -8.21 3.02
N LEU A 407 -32.28 -7.69 4.20
CA LEU A 407 -31.92 -6.26 4.38
C LEU A 407 -30.42 -6.02 4.50
N ILE A 408 -29.64 -7.10 4.62
CA ILE A 408 -28.18 -7.08 4.68
C ILE A 408 -27.67 -7.84 3.46
N ALA A 409 -26.69 -7.27 2.76
CA ALA A 409 -25.93 -7.97 1.74
C ALA A 409 -24.44 -7.96 2.06
N ILE A 410 -23.75 -9.06 1.79
CA ILE A 410 -22.30 -9.17 1.90
C ILE A 410 -21.72 -9.37 0.50
N ILE A 411 -20.76 -8.52 0.12
CA ILE A 411 -20.11 -8.56 -1.20
C ILE A 411 -18.61 -8.82 -1.07
N SER A 412 -18.08 -9.64 -1.97
CA SER A 412 -16.63 -9.75 -2.21
C SER A 412 -16.21 -9.16 -3.55
N GLU A 413 -14.93 -8.80 -3.70
CA GLU A 413 -14.39 -8.28 -4.97
C GLU A 413 -14.63 -9.26 -6.13
N ALA A 414 -14.45 -10.56 -5.89
CA ALA A 414 -14.64 -11.61 -6.89
C ALA A 414 -16.13 -11.88 -7.22
N GLY A 415 -17.01 -11.90 -6.20
CA GLY A 415 -18.42 -12.25 -6.37
C GLY A 415 -19.32 -11.13 -6.88
N SER A 416 -18.91 -9.88 -6.68
CA SER A 416 -19.75 -8.70 -6.97
C SER A 416 -19.48 -8.07 -8.34
N ALA A 417 -18.66 -8.70 -9.20
CA ALA A 417 -18.44 -8.26 -10.57
C ALA A 417 -19.79 -8.15 -11.31
N GLY A 418 -20.04 -7.02 -11.98
CA GLY A 418 -21.34 -6.70 -12.60
C GLY A 418 -22.53 -6.42 -11.65
N VAL A 419 -22.46 -6.74 -10.36
CA VAL A 419 -23.59 -6.63 -9.42
C VAL A 419 -23.91 -5.17 -9.07
N SER A 420 -25.20 -4.89 -8.89
CA SER A 420 -25.78 -3.57 -8.65
C SER A 420 -26.71 -3.65 -7.43
N LEU A 421 -26.39 -2.91 -6.37
CA LEU A 421 -27.09 -2.92 -5.08
C LEU A 421 -27.55 -1.51 -4.64
N GLN A 422 -27.49 -0.52 -5.54
CA GLN A 422 -27.99 0.82 -5.25
C GLN A 422 -29.49 0.79 -4.89
N ALA A 423 -29.96 1.83 -4.20
CA ALA A 423 -31.39 2.05 -3.98
C ALA A 423 -32.08 2.47 -5.29
N ASP A 424 -32.19 1.55 -6.27
CA ASP A 424 -32.76 1.83 -7.59
C ASP A 424 -34.24 2.21 -7.46
N ARG A 425 -34.66 3.31 -8.11
CA ARG A 425 -36.06 3.78 -8.12
C ARG A 425 -37.03 2.77 -8.74
N ARG A 426 -36.53 1.78 -9.49
CA ARG A 426 -37.34 0.70 -10.09
C ARG A 426 -37.47 -0.52 -9.17
N ALA A 427 -36.64 -0.62 -8.14
CA ALA A 427 -36.68 -1.74 -7.21
C ALA A 427 -37.70 -1.48 -6.09
N ILE A 428 -38.17 -2.55 -5.46
CA ILE A 428 -39.07 -2.49 -4.30
C ILE A 428 -38.30 -1.93 -3.10
N ASN A 429 -37.09 -2.43 -2.84
CA ASN A 429 -36.25 -1.96 -1.75
C ASN A 429 -35.51 -0.66 -2.12
N GLN A 430 -36.09 0.49 -1.76
CA GLN A 430 -35.51 1.82 -1.98
C GLN A 430 -34.87 2.43 -0.72
N LYS A 431 -34.70 1.67 0.37
CA LYS A 431 -34.12 2.17 1.62
C LYS A 431 -32.69 2.71 1.42
N ARG A 432 -32.29 3.74 2.18
CA ARG A 432 -30.92 4.29 2.09
C ARG A 432 -29.89 3.20 2.36
N ARG A 433 -28.84 3.14 1.53
CA ARG A 433 -27.78 2.14 1.65
C ARG A 433 -26.70 2.64 2.62
N VAL A 434 -26.36 1.83 3.62
CA VAL A 434 -25.18 1.98 4.47
C VAL A 434 -24.15 0.94 4.03
N HIS A 435 -23.09 1.39 3.40
CA HIS A 435 -22.02 0.54 2.91
C HIS A 435 -20.89 0.52 3.95
N LEU A 436 -20.76 -0.61 4.65
CA LEU A 436 -19.71 -0.87 5.64
C LEU A 436 -18.52 -1.55 4.95
N THR A 437 -17.34 -0.96 5.00
CA THR A 437 -16.12 -1.57 4.43
C THR A 437 -15.29 -2.20 5.54
N LEU A 438 -15.28 -3.54 5.58
CA LEU A 438 -14.50 -4.32 6.54
C LEU A 438 -13.01 -4.32 6.19
N GLU A 439 -12.72 -4.55 4.92
CA GLU A 439 -11.36 -4.66 4.39
C GLU A 439 -11.19 -3.61 3.28
N LEU A 440 -10.35 -2.61 3.55
CA LEU A 440 -10.07 -1.55 2.59
C LEU A 440 -9.11 -2.05 1.51
N PRO A 441 -9.46 -1.91 0.23
CA PRO A 441 -8.54 -2.21 -0.87
C PRO A 441 -7.28 -1.34 -0.82
N TRP A 442 -6.14 -1.95 -1.15
CA TRP A 442 -4.83 -1.29 -1.22
C TRP A 442 -4.78 -0.15 -2.24
N SER A 443 -5.64 -0.20 -3.27
CA SER A 443 -5.79 0.88 -4.23
C SER A 443 -7.16 1.54 -4.07
N ALA A 444 -7.14 2.87 -4.01
CA ALA A 444 -8.37 3.64 -4.00
C ALA A 444 -9.24 3.34 -5.23
N ASP A 445 -8.65 3.01 -6.38
CA ASP A 445 -9.41 2.68 -7.59
C ASP A 445 -10.25 1.40 -7.40
N ARG A 446 -9.73 0.40 -6.68
CA ARG A 446 -10.52 -0.80 -6.32
C ARG A 446 -11.61 -0.47 -5.30
N ALA A 447 -11.32 0.40 -4.32
CA ALA A 447 -12.33 0.87 -3.37
C ALA A 447 -13.48 1.60 -4.09
N ILE A 448 -13.19 2.48 -5.06
CA ILE A 448 -14.21 3.14 -5.89
C ILE A 448 -15.05 2.12 -6.66
N GLN A 449 -14.44 1.08 -7.23
CA GLN A 449 -15.18 0.03 -7.94
C GLN A 449 -16.16 -0.71 -7.02
N GLN A 450 -15.82 -0.87 -5.75
CA GLN A 450 -16.67 -1.46 -4.72
C GLN A 450 -17.79 -0.51 -4.28
N PHE A 451 -17.50 0.79 -4.12
CA PHE A 451 -18.52 1.82 -3.86
C PHE A 451 -19.50 1.98 -5.02
N GLY A 452 -19.02 1.81 -6.26
CA GLY A 452 -19.86 1.77 -7.46
C GLY A 452 -20.87 0.61 -7.50
N ARG A 453 -20.84 -0.33 -6.55
CA ARG A 453 -21.91 -1.33 -6.37
C ARG A 453 -23.14 -0.75 -5.71
N THR A 454 -22.98 0.25 -4.84
CA THR A 454 -24.06 0.92 -4.10
C THR A 454 -24.36 2.33 -4.59
N HIS A 455 -23.46 2.92 -5.38
CA HIS A 455 -23.61 4.27 -5.94
C HIS A 455 -23.67 4.24 -7.47
N ARG A 456 -24.88 4.39 -8.03
CA ARG A 456 -25.14 4.37 -9.47
C ARG A 456 -26.23 5.36 -9.87
N SER A 457 -26.39 5.58 -11.18
CA SER A 457 -27.49 6.36 -11.71
C SER A 457 -28.85 5.73 -11.37
N ASN A 458 -29.90 6.55 -11.38
CA ASN A 458 -31.26 6.15 -11.01
C ASN A 458 -31.45 5.70 -9.54
N GLN A 459 -30.53 6.06 -8.64
CA GLN A 459 -30.72 5.82 -7.20
C GLN A 459 -31.73 6.82 -6.60
N ALA A 460 -32.59 6.35 -5.70
CA ALA A 460 -33.54 7.14 -4.93
C ALA A 460 -32.82 8.00 -3.86
N SER A 461 -31.80 7.44 -3.24
CA SER A 461 -30.98 8.07 -2.20
C SER A 461 -29.50 7.78 -2.41
N ALA A 462 -28.64 8.73 -2.07
CA ALA A 462 -27.20 8.52 -2.01
C ALA A 462 -26.80 7.65 -0.78
N PRO A 463 -25.80 6.76 -0.92
CA PRO A 463 -25.35 5.90 0.16
C PRO A 463 -24.57 6.65 1.26
N GLU A 464 -24.51 6.04 2.44
CA GLU A 464 -23.57 6.35 3.52
C GLU A 464 -22.42 5.33 3.45
N TYR A 465 -21.18 5.78 3.39
CA TYR A 465 -19.99 4.92 3.47
C TYR A 465 -19.37 5.00 4.85
N ARG A 466 -19.24 3.86 5.53
CA ARG A 466 -18.46 3.75 6.77
C ARG A 466 -17.25 2.88 6.54
N LEU A 467 -16.06 3.46 6.67
CA LEU A 467 -14.77 2.79 6.47
C LEU A 467 -14.20 2.40 7.84
N LEU A 468 -14.10 1.10 8.11
CA LEU A 468 -13.63 0.61 9.41
C LEU A 468 -12.13 0.30 9.38
N PHE A 469 -11.43 0.69 10.43
CA PHE A 469 -10.01 0.40 10.63
C PHE A 469 -9.72 0.20 12.11
N THR A 470 -8.74 -0.64 12.40
CA THR A 470 -8.25 -0.82 13.77
C THR A 470 -7.36 0.33 14.21
N ASN A 471 -7.19 0.50 15.51
CA ASN A 471 -6.23 1.45 16.11
C ASN A 471 -4.75 1.01 15.93
N LEU A 472 -4.48 0.03 15.08
CA LEU A 472 -3.13 -0.41 14.73
C LEU A 472 -2.55 0.49 13.65
N GLY A 473 -1.34 0.99 13.86
CA GLY A 473 -0.66 1.91 12.94
C GLY A 473 -0.51 1.32 11.53
N GLY A 474 -0.39 0.00 11.43
CA GLY A 474 -0.40 -0.71 10.15
C GLY A 474 -1.69 -0.55 9.34
N GLU A 475 -2.87 -0.52 9.97
CA GLU A 475 -4.16 -0.30 9.28
C GLU A 475 -4.52 1.18 9.13
N ARG A 476 -4.22 2.01 10.15
CA ARG A 476 -4.56 3.45 10.20
C ARG A 476 -4.09 4.22 8.96
N ARG A 477 -2.95 3.82 8.40
CA ARG A 477 -2.40 4.36 7.15
C ARG A 477 -3.29 4.13 5.92
N PHE A 478 -3.88 2.94 5.79
CA PHE A 478 -4.69 2.59 4.60
C PHE A 478 -6.01 3.34 4.61
N ALA A 479 -6.63 3.45 5.78
CA ALA A 479 -7.82 4.27 5.99
C ALA A 479 -7.57 5.74 5.62
N SER A 480 -6.46 6.32 6.09
CA SER A 480 -6.16 7.72 5.80
C SER A 480 -5.80 7.99 4.33
N ILE A 481 -5.26 7.02 3.57
CA ILE A 481 -5.02 7.15 2.13
C ILE A 481 -6.32 7.01 1.32
N VAL A 482 -7.16 6.04 1.65
CA VAL A 482 -8.40 5.78 0.91
C VAL A 482 -9.44 6.86 1.17
N ALA A 483 -9.69 7.23 2.44
CA ALA A 483 -10.60 8.33 2.79
C ALA A 483 -10.22 9.64 2.09
N LYS A 484 -8.93 9.97 2.11
CA LYS A 484 -8.29 11.10 1.42
C LYS A 484 -8.45 11.12 -0.09
N ARG A 485 -8.29 9.98 -0.75
CA ARG A 485 -8.50 9.88 -2.19
C ARG A 485 -9.97 9.93 -2.55
N LEU A 486 -10.87 9.41 -1.70
CA LEU A 486 -12.32 9.55 -1.84
C LEU A 486 -12.79 10.99 -1.66
N GLU A 487 -12.23 11.70 -0.70
CA GLU A 487 -12.45 13.15 -0.52
C GLU A 487 -11.93 13.93 -1.74
N THR A 488 -10.77 13.55 -2.28
CA THR A 488 -10.21 14.15 -3.51
C THR A 488 -11.12 13.88 -4.72
N LEU A 489 -11.74 12.71 -4.80
CA LEU A 489 -12.74 12.36 -5.83
C LEU A 489 -14.06 13.12 -5.67
N GLY A 490 -14.28 13.77 -4.52
CA GLY A 490 -15.39 14.69 -4.22
C GLY A 490 -15.06 16.18 -4.28
N ALA A 491 -13.79 16.58 -4.34
CA ALA A 491 -13.35 17.97 -4.15
C ALA A 491 -13.31 18.85 -5.43
N LEU A 492 -13.95 18.44 -6.53
CA LEU A 492 -14.06 19.28 -7.73
C LEU A 492 -15.40 19.22 -8.44
N THR A 493 -16.47 18.72 -7.81
CA THR A 493 -17.78 18.72 -8.47
C THR A 493 -18.87 19.61 -7.90
N GLN A 494 -18.96 19.99 -6.61
CA GLN A 494 -19.85 21.11 -6.21
C GLN A 494 -19.41 21.84 -4.92
N GLY A 495 -18.96 23.09 -5.06
CA GLY A 495 -19.52 24.22 -4.31
C GLY A 495 -19.15 24.47 -2.83
N ASP A 496 -18.83 23.48 -1.99
CA ASP A 496 -18.51 23.73 -0.56
C ASP A 496 -17.16 23.11 -0.18
N ARG A 497 -16.32 23.92 0.49
CA ARG A 497 -14.87 23.73 0.60
C ARG A 497 -14.39 23.77 2.05
N ARG A 498 -15.26 23.42 3.00
CA ARG A 498 -14.94 23.32 4.43
C ARG A 498 -14.17 22.04 4.82
N ALA A 499 -13.44 21.42 3.90
CA ALA A 499 -12.47 20.37 4.23
C ALA A 499 -11.08 21.01 4.35
N GLY A 500 -10.40 20.74 5.47
CA GLY A 500 -9.13 21.34 5.88
C GLY A 500 -7.91 21.03 4.99
N PRO A 501 -6.68 21.16 5.51
CA PRO A 501 -5.45 21.28 4.71
C PRO A 501 -5.28 20.17 3.66
N SER A 502 -4.80 20.57 2.48
CA SER A 502 -4.63 19.76 1.27
C SER A 502 -4.18 18.34 1.58
N LEU A 503 -5.08 17.40 1.28
CA LEU A 503 -4.87 16.00 1.46
C LEU A 503 -4.01 15.47 0.30
N SER A 504 -2.79 15.97 0.16
CA SER A 504 -1.65 15.30 -0.48
C SER A 504 -0.63 14.87 0.58
N ALA A 505 -0.66 15.51 1.75
CA ALA A 505 0.25 15.35 2.90
C ALA A 505 0.33 13.96 3.58
N TYR A 506 -0.44 12.95 3.16
CA TYR A 506 -0.52 11.63 3.80
C TYR A 506 -0.34 10.49 2.79
N ASN A 507 0.15 10.80 1.58
CA ASN A 507 0.73 9.77 0.73
C ASN A 507 2.10 9.39 1.30
N TYR A 508 2.14 8.37 2.15
CA TYR A 508 3.39 7.91 2.75
C TYR A 508 4.32 7.24 1.75
N ASP A 509 3.83 6.79 0.57
CA ASP A 509 4.69 6.35 -0.54
C ASP A 509 5.02 7.52 -1.49
N SER A 510 5.29 8.69 -0.89
CA SER A 510 5.81 9.87 -1.58
C SER A 510 7.31 10.00 -1.36
N ALA A 511 7.96 10.89 -2.12
CA ALA A 511 9.36 11.24 -1.88
C ALA A 511 9.60 11.69 -0.41
N PHE A 512 8.64 12.39 0.19
CA PHE A 512 8.70 12.80 1.59
C PHE A 512 8.59 11.60 2.54
N GLY A 513 7.71 10.65 2.27
CA GLY A 513 7.57 9.43 3.08
C GLY A 513 8.79 8.50 2.98
N LYS A 514 9.40 8.37 1.79
CA LYS A 514 10.67 7.63 1.62
C LYS A 514 11.81 8.29 2.41
N ARG A 515 11.87 9.62 2.42
CA ARG A 515 12.84 10.39 3.23
C ARG A 515 12.58 10.24 4.72
N ALA A 516 11.31 10.29 5.15
CA ALA A 516 10.93 10.10 6.55
C ALA A 516 11.33 8.70 7.05
N LEU A 517 11.11 7.67 6.24
CA LEU A 517 11.48 6.29 6.56
C LEU A 517 13.00 6.14 6.71
N MET A 518 13.78 6.73 5.81
CA MET A 518 15.23 6.74 5.91
C MET A 518 15.69 7.39 7.22
N MET A 519 15.13 8.53 7.60
CA MET A 519 15.48 9.22 8.85
C MET A 519 15.09 8.39 10.09
N LEU A 520 13.93 7.74 10.07
CA LEU A 520 13.53 6.80 11.12
C LEU A 520 14.56 5.68 11.29
N TYR A 521 14.93 5.01 10.19
CA TYR A 521 15.88 3.91 10.21
C TYR A 521 17.28 4.35 10.65
N ARG A 522 17.78 5.49 10.17
CA ARG A 522 19.07 6.03 10.62
C ARG A 522 19.07 6.39 12.10
N GLY A 523 17.95 6.92 12.61
CA GLY A 523 17.77 7.20 14.03
C GLY A 523 17.76 5.94 14.90
N ILE A 524 16.98 4.92 14.53
CA ILE A 524 16.92 3.64 15.27
C ILE A 524 18.24 2.86 15.19
N MET A 525 18.96 2.98 14.07
CA MET A 525 20.29 2.39 13.91
C MET A 525 21.40 3.21 14.58
N GLU A 526 21.06 4.30 15.26
CA GLU A 526 22.00 5.20 15.94
C GLU A 526 23.08 5.79 15.01
N LEU A 527 22.76 5.90 13.72
CA LEU A 527 23.64 6.50 12.70
C LEU A 527 23.51 8.03 12.69
N GLU A 528 22.33 8.55 13.00
CA GLU A 528 22.00 9.98 13.09
C GLU A 528 21.07 10.21 14.29
N SER A 529 21.00 11.44 14.80
CA SER A 529 20.03 11.76 15.85
C SER A 529 18.60 11.79 15.28
N LEU A 530 17.63 11.34 16.09
CA LEU A 530 16.23 11.43 15.71
C LEU A 530 15.81 12.90 15.61
N PRO A 531 15.14 13.31 14.53
CA PRO A 531 14.77 14.72 14.30
C PRO A 531 13.58 15.16 15.16
N VAL A 532 12.90 14.22 15.81
CA VAL A 532 11.76 14.41 16.71
C VAL A 532 11.91 13.47 17.90
N VAL A 533 11.37 13.87 19.04
CA VAL A 533 11.35 13.02 20.24
C VAL A 533 10.40 11.83 20.00
N PRO A 534 10.80 10.59 20.33
CA PRO A 534 9.92 9.43 20.19
C PRO A 534 8.60 9.58 20.98
N PRO A 535 7.48 9.05 20.46
CA PRO A 535 6.19 9.08 21.14
C PRO A 535 6.23 8.44 22.53
N GLY A 536 5.76 9.18 23.54
CA GLY A 536 5.76 8.75 24.95
C GLY A 536 7.13 8.80 25.63
N CYS A 537 8.09 9.53 25.06
CA CYS A 537 9.36 9.86 25.71
C CYS A 537 9.41 11.37 26.01
N SER A 538 10.06 11.75 27.11
CA SER A 538 10.32 13.16 27.43
C SER A 538 11.68 13.60 26.86
N ALA A 539 11.77 14.83 26.35
CA ALA A 539 13.03 15.38 25.81
C ALA A 539 14.16 15.40 26.86
N ASP A 540 13.80 15.56 28.14
CA ASP A 540 14.74 15.67 29.26
C ASP A 540 15.23 14.32 29.79
N LYS A 541 14.64 13.20 29.32
CA LYS A 541 14.93 11.85 29.83
C LYS A 541 15.57 10.97 28.75
N GLN A 542 16.90 11.03 28.70
CA GLN A 542 17.69 10.30 27.69
C GLN A 542 17.52 8.77 27.76
N GLU A 543 17.26 8.23 28.96
CA GLU A 543 17.05 6.79 29.19
C GLU A 543 15.80 6.26 28.49
N GLU A 544 14.68 7.01 28.51
CA GLU A 544 13.43 6.62 27.84
C GLU A 544 13.62 6.54 26.31
N ILE A 545 14.40 7.48 25.75
CA ILE A 545 14.73 7.50 24.32
C ILE A 545 15.62 6.31 23.95
N HIS A 546 16.61 5.99 24.78
CA HIS A 546 17.47 4.84 24.57
C HIS A 546 16.68 3.51 24.65
N ASP A 547 15.80 3.35 25.64
CA ASP A 547 14.91 2.19 25.75
C ASP A 547 14.02 2.03 24.51
N PHE A 548 13.45 3.14 24.00
CA PHE A 548 12.68 3.13 22.77
C PHE A 548 13.52 2.66 21.56
N ILE A 549 14.76 3.16 21.42
CA ILE A 549 15.66 2.77 20.33
C ILE A 549 16.00 1.27 20.41
N VAL A 550 16.31 0.76 21.60
CA VAL A 550 16.61 -0.66 21.82
C VAL A 550 15.41 -1.53 21.45
N LYS A 551 14.21 -1.19 21.93
CA LYS A 551 12.97 -1.91 21.60
C LYS A 551 12.63 -1.82 20.12
N GLY A 552 12.79 -0.64 19.51
CA GLY A 552 12.58 -0.41 18.08
C GLY A 552 13.53 -1.25 17.22
N LYS A 553 14.80 -1.34 17.61
CA LYS A 553 15.81 -2.16 16.93
C LYS A 553 15.49 -3.64 17.03
N ALA A 554 15.14 -4.13 18.23
CA ALA A 554 14.72 -5.52 18.44
C ALA A 554 13.47 -5.87 17.60
N ALA A 555 12.49 -4.97 17.55
CA ALA A 555 11.31 -5.12 16.72
C ALA A 555 11.64 -5.19 15.22
N LEU A 556 12.51 -4.31 14.70
CA LEU A 556 12.91 -4.35 13.29
C LEU A 556 13.73 -5.60 12.93
N VAL A 557 14.44 -6.20 13.89
CA VAL A 557 15.11 -7.50 13.73
C VAL A 557 14.10 -8.64 13.68
N SER A 558 13.09 -8.65 14.57
CA SER A 558 12.08 -9.72 14.62
C SER A 558 11.29 -9.81 13.31
N VAL A 559 11.00 -8.67 12.67
CA VAL A 559 10.34 -8.62 11.36
C VAL A 559 11.31 -8.65 10.16
N GLY A 560 12.60 -8.91 10.39
CA GLY A 560 13.60 -9.11 9.35
C GLY A 560 13.78 -7.91 8.41
N ILE A 561 13.55 -6.69 8.90
CA ILE A 561 13.97 -5.44 8.24
C ILE A 561 15.46 -5.25 8.47
N ILE A 562 15.89 -5.39 9.72
CA ILE A 562 17.31 -5.48 10.08
C ILE A 562 17.73 -6.94 9.92
N ARG A 563 18.77 -7.17 9.12
CA ARG A 563 19.37 -8.50 8.94
C ARG A 563 20.58 -8.62 9.85
N ASP A 564 20.59 -9.60 10.75
CA ASP A 564 21.72 -9.84 11.65
C ASP A 564 22.98 -10.26 10.88
N SER A 565 24.10 -9.64 11.23
CA SER A 565 25.44 -10.01 10.72
C SER A 565 26.01 -11.27 11.39
N VAL A 566 25.33 -11.82 12.40
CA VAL A 566 25.82 -12.93 13.25
C VAL A 566 25.94 -14.26 12.48
N LEU A 567 25.36 -14.37 11.28
CA LEU A 567 25.51 -15.54 10.43
C LEU A 567 26.74 -15.48 9.49
N SER A 568 27.62 -14.48 9.63
CA SER A 568 28.85 -14.37 8.84
C SER A 568 30.01 -13.78 9.63
N SER A 569 30.37 -14.39 10.77
CA SER A 569 31.77 -14.46 11.26
C SER A 569 31.82 -15.12 12.64
N ASN A 570 32.81 -15.99 12.78
CA ASN A 570 33.21 -16.73 13.97
C ASN A 570 32.96 -16.02 15.31
N GLY A 571 31.99 -16.51 16.08
CA GLY A 571 32.11 -16.89 17.51
C GLY A 571 32.70 -15.93 18.56
N LYS A 572 32.95 -14.65 18.26
CA LYS A 572 33.50 -13.69 19.23
C LYS A 572 32.90 -12.31 18.97
N ASP A 573 31.72 -12.08 19.55
CA ASP A 573 31.26 -10.78 20.10
C ASP A 573 29.77 -10.90 20.46
N SER A 574 29.50 -11.49 21.63
CA SER A 574 28.18 -11.53 22.24
C SER A 574 27.85 -10.16 22.85
N GLY A 575 27.05 -9.34 22.16
CA GLY A 575 26.39 -8.20 22.83
C GLY A 575 25.97 -7.01 21.97
N LYS A 576 26.50 -6.84 20.74
CA LYS A 576 26.02 -5.78 19.84
C LYS A 576 25.29 -6.38 18.65
N ILE A 577 23.97 -6.15 18.60
CA ILE A 577 23.13 -6.39 17.43
C ILE A 577 23.61 -5.43 16.32
N SER A 578 24.62 -5.83 15.54
CA SER A 578 25.16 -5.08 14.41
C SER A 578 24.47 -5.51 13.11
N GLY A 579 23.15 -5.50 13.10
CA GLY A 579 22.40 -5.78 11.88
C GLY A 579 22.48 -4.61 10.89
N ARG A 580 22.38 -4.90 9.58
CA ARG A 580 22.31 -3.86 8.53
C ARG A 580 20.95 -3.89 7.84
N ILE A 581 20.47 -2.71 7.46
CA ILE A 581 19.32 -2.55 6.55
C ILE A 581 19.90 -2.41 5.14
N VAL A 582 19.34 -3.15 4.18
CA VAL A 582 19.79 -3.09 2.78
C VAL A 582 19.31 -1.77 2.16
N ASP A 583 20.12 -1.14 1.32
CA ASP A 583 19.80 0.16 0.71
C ASP A 583 18.47 0.17 -0.07
N SER A 584 18.13 -0.96 -0.71
CA SER A 584 16.84 -1.12 -1.38
C SER A 584 15.66 -1.04 -0.41
N ASP A 585 15.83 -1.55 0.82
CA ASP A 585 14.79 -1.60 1.86
C ASP A 585 14.69 -0.24 2.60
N MET A 586 15.72 0.62 2.53
CA MET A 586 15.78 1.94 3.19
C MET A 586 14.68 2.91 2.72
N HIS A 587 14.19 2.73 1.50
CA HIS A 587 13.18 3.58 0.87
C HIS A 587 11.85 2.85 0.61
N ASP A 588 11.74 1.59 1.03
CA ASP A 588 10.57 0.76 0.76
C ASP A 588 9.53 0.91 1.87
N VAL A 589 8.70 1.93 1.73
CA VAL A 589 7.60 2.21 2.66
C VAL A 589 6.57 1.09 2.68
N GLY A 590 6.29 0.47 1.52
CA GLY A 590 5.36 -0.64 1.42
C GLY A 590 5.81 -1.83 2.26
N ARG A 591 7.08 -2.22 2.14
CA ARG A 591 7.68 -3.28 2.95
C ARG A 591 7.68 -2.94 4.43
N PHE A 592 8.09 -1.74 4.83
CA PHE A 592 8.08 -1.29 6.23
C PHE A 592 6.73 -1.55 6.89
N LEU A 593 5.65 -1.11 6.26
CA LEU A 593 4.30 -1.19 6.83
C LEU A 593 3.73 -2.60 6.84
N ASN A 594 4.01 -3.36 5.78
CA ASN A 594 3.63 -4.78 5.72
C ASN A 594 4.31 -5.60 6.80
N ARG A 595 5.52 -5.22 7.20
CA ARG A 595 6.26 -5.81 8.31
C ARG A 595 5.79 -5.32 9.66
N LEU A 596 5.41 -4.05 9.75
CA LEU A 596 4.92 -3.44 10.97
C LEU A 596 3.66 -4.15 11.52
N LEU A 597 2.80 -4.69 10.66
CA LEU A 597 1.67 -5.54 11.08
C LEU A 597 2.09 -6.77 11.90
N GLY A 598 3.32 -7.27 11.79
CA GLY A 598 3.80 -8.41 12.56
C GLY A 598 4.27 -8.12 13.97
N LEU A 599 4.20 -6.86 14.40
CA LEU A 599 4.72 -6.43 15.69
C LEU A 599 3.62 -6.38 16.75
N PRO A 600 3.99 -6.56 18.04
CA PRO A 600 3.07 -6.27 19.14
C PRO A 600 2.49 -4.85 19.04
N PRO A 601 1.18 -4.64 19.28
CA PRO A 601 0.50 -3.37 19.03
C PRO A 601 1.14 -2.14 19.67
N GLU A 602 1.73 -2.27 20.87
CA GLU A 602 2.38 -1.17 21.57
C GLU A 602 3.59 -0.63 20.78
N ILE A 603 4.58 -1.47 20.49
CA ILE A 603 5.77 -1.05 19.74
C ILE A 603 5.43 -0.72 18.27
N GLN A 604 4.45 -1.42 17.70
CA GLN A 604 3.92 -1.16 16.38
C GLN A 604 3.44 0.30 16.26
N ASN A 605 2.58 0.72 17.17
CA ASN A 605 1.99 2.06 17.15
C ASN A 605 3.02 3.14 17.41
N ARG A 606 3.93 2.94 18.39
CA ARG A 606 4.97 3.94 18.68
C ARG A 606 5.95 4.13 17.52
N LEU A 607 6.34 3.05 16.82
CA LEU A 607 7.17 3.14 15.60
C LEU A 607 6.43 3.86 14.46
N PHE A 608 5.14 3.56 14.29
CA PHE A 608 4.32 4.23 13.28
C PHE A 608 4.16 5.72 13.56
N GLU A 609 3.86 6.10 14.81
CA GLU A 609 3.70 7.49 15.24
C GLU A 609 4.99 8.29 15.10
N LEU A 610 6.14 7.68 15.40
CA LEU A 610 7.44 8.30 15.16
C LEU A 610 7.64 8.58 13.65
N PHE A 611 7.34 7.60 12.79
CA PHE A 611 7.39 7.78 11.34
C PHE A 611 6.49 8.92 10.85
N VAL A 612 5.25 8.98 11.34
CA VAL A 612 4.29 10.05 11.02
C VAL A 612 4.82 11.41 11.48
N SER A 613 5.34 11.51 12.71
CA SER A 613 5.88 12.75 13.26
C SER A 613 7.07 13.28 12.45
N ILE A 614 7.96 12.39 12.00
CA ILE A 614 9.08 12.74 11.10
C ILE A 614 8.54 13.24 9.75
N LEU A 615 7.54 12.56 9.19
CA LEU A 615 6.92 12.96 7.93
C LEU A 615 6.29 14.35 8.05
N ASP A 616 5.53 14.61 9.12
CA ASP A 616 4.90 15.91 9.37
C ASP A 616 5.95 17.01 9.48
N LEU A 617 7.07 16.78 10.16
CA LEU A 617 8.19 17.72 10.21
C LEU A 617 8.76 18.03 8.83
N ILE A 618 8.96 17.01 7.99
CA ILE A 618 9.46 17.18 6.61
C ILE A 618 8.45 17.97 5.77
N ILE A 619 7.17 17.68 5.88
CA ILE A 619 6.10 18.37 5.16
C ILE A 619 6.00 19.83 5.62
N GLN A 620 6.11 20.09 6.93
CA GLN A 620 6.14 21.44 7.47
C GLN A 620 7.36 22.23 6.96
N LYS A 621 8.55 21.62 6.93
CA LYS A 621 9.75 22.24 6.33
C LYS A 621 9.55 22.53 4.85
N ALA A 622 9.04 21.57 4.09
CA ALA A 622 8.72 21.76 2.67
C ALA A 622 7.66 22.84 2.43
N ARG A 623 6.68 22.98 3.35
CA ARG A 623 5.68 24.05 3.33
C ARG A 623 6.31 25.41 3.59
N MET A 624 7.18 25.52 4.60
CA MET A 624 7.92 26.74 4.92
C MET A 624 8.84 27.18 3.78
N GLU A 625 9.48 26.23 3.11
CA GLU A 625 10.35 26.49 1.95
C GLU A 625 9.59 26.75 0.65
N GLY A 626 8.26 26.61 0.63
CA GLY A 626 7.43 26.75 -0.57
C GLY A 626 7.60 25.62 -1.59
N ASN A 627 8.19 24.50 -1.17
CA ASN A 627 8.44 23.31 -1.98
C ASN A 627 7.24 22.36 -2.02
N LEU A 628 6.28 22.47 -1.09
CA LEU A 628 5.08 21.64 -1.05
C LEU A 628 4.09 21.99 -2.17
N ASP A 629 3.71 21.00 -2.99
CA ASP A 629 2.62 21.13 -3.95
C ASP A 629 1.27 21.08 -3.22
N SER A 630 0.49 22.15 -3.33
CA SER A 630 -0.82 22.31 -2.67
C SER A 630 -2.00 22.13 -3.62
N GLY A 631 -1.75 21.79 -4.90
CA GLY A 631 -2.79 21.75 -5.93
C GLY A 631 -3.17 23.15 -6.41
N ILE A 632 -4.45 23.36 -6.73
CA ILE A 632 -4.94 24.69 -7.12
C ILE A 632 -4.98 25.61 -5.90
N VAL A 633 -4.28 26.74 -5.99
CA VAL A 633 -4.22 27.75 -4.93
C VAL A 633 -5.39 28.74 -5.08
N ASP A 634 -6.21 28.86 -4.05
CA ASP A 634 -7.25 29.89 -4.02
C ASP A 634 -6.65 31.23 -3.65
N MET A 635 -6.83 32.21 -4.52
CA MET A 635 -6.42 33.58 -4.26
C MET A 635 -7.59 34.29 -3.59
N LYS A 636 -7.52 34.39 -2.26
CA LYS A 636 -8.49 35.15 -1.47
C LYS A 636 -8.03 36.59 -1.31
N ALA A 637 -8.99 37.50 -1.38
CA ALA A 637 -8.84 38.92 -1.12
C ALA A 637 -10.22 39.46 -0.71
N ASN A 638 -10.25 40.67 -0.14
CA ASN A 638 -11.49 41.31 0.26
C ASN A 638 -12.26 41.85 -0.96
N SER A 639 -11.53 42.37 -1.95
CA SER A 639 -12.06 42.65 -3.29
C SER A 639 -11.21 41.97 -4.36
N VAL A 640 -11.88 41.46 -5.40
CA VAL A 640 -11.26 40.84 -6.57
C VAL A 640 -11.97 41.37 -7.81
N GLU A 641 -11.30 42.27 -8.51
CA GLU A 641 -11.85 42.95 -9.67
C GLU A 641 -11.07 42.59 -10.93
N LEU A 642 -11.79 42.24 -11.99
CA LEU A 642 -11.21 42.03 -13.31
C LEU A 642 -10.87 43.39 -13.93
N GLN A 643 -9.62 43.55 -14.35
CA GLN A 643 -9.13 44.78 -14.96
C GLN A 643 -9.27 44.72 -16.48
N GLY A 644 -10.18 45.52 -17.02
CA GLY A 644 -10.44 45.61 -18.46
C GLY A 644 -11.03 44.32 -19.06
N ALA A 645 -11.04 44.25 -20.39
CA ALA A 645 -11.49 43.05 -21.10
C ALA A 645 -10.38 41.97 -21.10
N PRO A 646 -10.74 40.68 -20.89
CA PRO A 646 -9.79 39.58 -21.02
C PRO A 646 -9.15 39.56 -22.41
N LYS A 647 -7.84 39.30 -22.48
CA LYS A 647 -7.09 39.32 -23.75
C LYS A 647 -6.89 37.90 -24.27
N THR A 648 -7.33 37.62 -25.49
CA THR A 648 -7.03 36.34 -26.15
C THR A 648 -5.57 36.34 -26.60
N VAL A 649 -4.78 35.39 -26.10
CA VAL A 649 -3.33 35.31 -26.37
C VAL A 649 -2.94 34.18 -27.31
N HIS A 650 -3.82 33.19 -27.51
CA HIS A 650 -3.60 32.10 -28.44
C HIS A 650 -4.94 31.46 -28.81
N VAL A 651 -5.06 30.92 -30.02
CA VAL A 651 -6.21 30.11 -30.46
C VAL A 651 -5.66 28.81 -31.02
N ASP A 652 -6.11 27.70 -30.47
CA ASP A 652 -5.67 26.37 -30.86
C ASP A 652 -6.26 25.99 -32.22
N SER A 653 -5.39 25.64 -33.17
CA SER A 653 -5.77 25.38 -34.56
C SER A 653 -6.61 24.12 -34.75
N MET A 654 -6.61 23.18 -33.80
CA MET A 654 -7.37 21.93 -33.91
C MET A 654 -8.77 22.03 -33.29
N SER A 655 -8.90 22.75 -32.18
CA SER A 655 -10.14 22.82 -31.39
C SER A 655 -10.87 24.16 -31.49
N GLY A 656 -10.23 25.21 -32.00
CA GLY A 656 -10.77 26.57 -32.02
C GLY A 656 -10.89 27.21 -30.62
N ALA A 657 -10.44 26.53 -29.57
CA ALA A 657 -10.49 27.04 -28.20
C ALA A 657 -9.37 28.05 -27.96
N SER A 658 -9.70 29.10 -27.21
CA SER A 658 -8.79 30.21 -26.93
C SER A 658 -8.07 30.06 -25.59
N THR A 659 -6.82 30.50 -25.54
CA THR A 659 -6.10 30.82 -24.31
C THR A 659 -6.31 32.31 -24.01
N ILE A 660 -6.75 32.64 -22.81
CA ILE A 660 -7.14 33.99 -22.43
C ILE A 660 -6.34 34.44 -21.21
N LEU A 661 -5.76 35.64 -21.29
CA LEU A 661 -5.11 36.32 -20.19
C LEU A 661 -6.12 37.21 -19.45
N PHE A 662 -6.30 36.91 -18.17
CA PHE A 662 -7.08 37.68 -17.23
C PHE A 662 -6.14 38.45 -16.30
N THR A 663 -6.35 39.76 -16.17
CA THR A 663 -5.62 40.60 -15.22
C THR A 663 -6.58 41.01 -14.11
N PHE A 664 -6.24 40.68 -12.87
CA PHE A 664 -7.05 40.99 -11.70
C PHE A 664 -6.34 41.98 -10.79
N THR A 665 -7.11 42.86 -10.16
CA THR A 665 -6.67 43.64 -9.01
C THR A 665 -7.25 43.01 -7.74
N LEU A 666 -6.38 42.54 -6.86
CA LEU A 666 -6.75 41.98 -5.56
C LEU A 666 -6.49 43.01 -4.46
N ASP A 667 -7.52 43.35 -3.67
CA ASP A 667 -7.36 44.13 -2.43
C ASP A 667 -7.34 43.19 -1.22
N ARG A 668 -6.14 43.01 -0.62
CA ARG A 668 -5.94 42.17 0.57
C ARG A 668 -5.83 42.98 1.86
N GLY A 669 -6.22 44.25 1.82
CA GLY A 669 -6.09 45.14 2.95
C GLY A 669 -6.96 44.73 4.13
N PHE A 670 -6.42 44.75 5.32
CA PHE A 670 -7.19 44.52 6.54
C PHE A 670 -7.55 45.87 7.17
N SER A 671 -8.82 46.28 7.07
CA SER A 671 -9.26 47.59 7.55
C SER A 671 -9.22 47.68 9.07
N TRP A 672 -9.22 48.91 9.60
CA TRP A 672 -9.22 49.15 11.03
C TRP A 672 -10.45 48.56 11.73
N GLU A 673 -11.62 48.67 11.10
CA GLU A 673 -12.90 48.16 11.63
C GLU A 673 -12.85 46.65 11.83
N HIS A 674 -12.33 45.92 10.82
CA HIS A 674 -12.16 44.47 10.91
C HIS A 674 -11.14 44.08 11.98
N ALA A 675 -10.01 44.80 12.08
CA ALA A 675 -8.99 44.54 13.10
C ALA A 675 -9.50 44.81 14.53
N SER A 676 -10.27 45.88 14.70
CA SER A 676 -10.85 46.25 15.99
C SER A 676 -11.92 45.26 16.43
N ALA A 677 -12.83 44.87 15.53
CA ALA A 677 -13.85 43.87 15.82
C ALA A 677 -13.24 42.52 16.20
N LEU A 678 -12.17 42.10 15.53
CA LEU A 678 -11.47 40.84 15.83
C LEU A 678 -10.81 40.87 17.22
N LEU A 679 -10.27 42.01 17.65
CA LEU A 679 -9.73 42.20 18.98
C LEU A 679 -10.83 42.17 20.05
N GLU A 680 -11.97 42.84 19.81
CA GLU A 680 -13.11 42.88 20.73
C GLU A 680 -13.75 41.51 20.93
N ASP A 681 -13.90 40.72 19.86
CA ASP A 681 -14.44 39.37 19.91
C ASP A 681 -13.55 38.44 20.76
N LYS A 682 -12.23 38.52 20.56
CA LYS A 682 -11.27 37.70 21.31
C LYS A 682 -11.09 38.13 22.77
N GLN A 683 -11.29 39.40 23.09
CA GLN A 683 -11.30 39.88 24.48
C GLN A 683 -12.54 39.45 25.27
N LYS A 684 -13.65 39.06 24.60
CA LYS A 684 -14.85 38.52 25.26
C LYS A 684 -14.69 37.05 25.69
N ASP A 685 -13.91 36.27 24.93
CA ASP A 685 -13.70 34.83 25.19
C ASP A 685 -12.64 34.55 26.27
N GLU A 686 -11.67 35.43 26.47
CA GLU A 686 -10.55 35.22 27.40
C GLU A 686 -10.39 36.38 28.39
N SER A 687 -10.64 36.08 29.66
CA SER A 687 -10.38 37.00 30.77
C SER A 687 -8.86 37.11 31.03
N GLY A 688 -8.18 38.03 30.34
CA GLY A 688 -6.96 38.66 30.89
C GLY A 688 -5.58 38.31 30.33
N SER A 689 -5.45 37.93 29.05
CA SER A 689 -4.10 37.86 28.43
C SER A 689 -3.55 39.27 28.15
N THR A 690 -2.53 39.70 28.91
CA THR A 690 -1.93 41.06 28.87
C THR A 690 -1.15 41.39 27.60
N VAL A 691 -1.01 40.42 26.69
CA VAL A 691 -0.15 40.49 25.50
C VAL A 691 -0.95 40.63 24.20
N ILE A 692 -2.28 40.50 24.25
CA ILE A 692 -3.14 40.69 23.08
C ILE A 692 -3.34 42.20 22.82
N GLY A 693 -3.19 42.64 21.58
CA GLY A 693 -3.46 44.03 21.19
C GLY A 693 -2.62 44.58 20.03
N PHE A 694 -2.65 45.90 19.84
CA PHE A 694 -1.94 46.59 18.77
C PHE A 694 -0.49 46.92 19.15
N TYR A 695 0.39 46.88 18.15
CA TYR A 695 1.83 47.05 18.29
C TYR A 695 2.38 47.96 17.19
N GLU A 696 3.39 48.77 17.55
CA GLU A 696 4.16 49.65 16.67
C GLU A 696 5.62 49.16 16.62
N SER A 697 6.28 49.23 15.47
CA SER A 697 7.69 48.85 15.35
C SER A 697 8.59 49.76 16.20
N LYS A 698 9.52 49.17 16.97
CA LYS A 698 10.44 49.96 17.81
C LYS A 698 11.44 50.78 17.01
N ARG A 699 11.82 50.27 15.84
CA ARG A 699 12.72 50.93 14.90
C ARG A 699 11.92 51.37 13.69
N GLU A 700 12.28 52.53 13.17
CA GLU A 700 11.92 52.90 11.80
C GLU A 700 12.78 52.08 10.86
N TRP A 701 12.13 51.35 9.96
CA TRP A 701 12.81 50.70 8.85
C TRP A 701 12.16 51.14 7.55
N LEU A 702 12.96 51.25 6.48
CA LEU A 702 12.46 51.56 5.15
C LEU A 702 11.64 52.88 5.08
N GLY A 703 11.92 53.81 6.01
CA GLY A 703 11.38 55.17 6.04
C GLY A 703 10.11 55.38 6.85
N ARG A 704 9.61 54.38 7.60
CA ARG A 704 8.41 54.51 8.44
C ARG A 704 8.38 53.53 9.61
N ARG A 705 7.44 53.75 10.53
CA ARG A 705 7.06 52.78 11.56
C ARG A 705 5.89 51.94 11.07
N HIS A 706 5.87 50.69 11.47
CA HIS A 706 4.88 49.72 11.03
C HIS A 706 3.97 49.27 12.17
N PHE A 707 2.71 49.05 11.85
CA PHE A 707 1.65 48.70 12.78
C PHE A 707 1.17 47.28 12.54
N LEU A 708 0.88 46.56 13.62
CA LEU A 708 0.29 45.22 13.57
C LEU A 708 -0.59 44.95 14.79
N LEU A 709 -1.46 43.96 14.65
CA LEU A 709 -2.30 43.41 15.72
C LEU A 709 -1.77 42.01 16.03
N ALA A 710 -1.49 41.73 17.30
CA ALA A 710 -1.05 40.41 17.75
C ALA A 710 -2.14 39.75 18.58
N LEU A 711 -2.51 38.53 18.20
CA LEU A 711 -3.46 37.67 18.91
C LEU A 711 -2.76 36.35 19.28
N GLU A 712 -3.32 35.61 20.24
CA GLU A 712 -2.76 34.33 20.65
C GLU A 712 -2.74 33.32 19.49
N GLY A 713 -1.62 32.62 19.36
CA GLY A 713 -1.33 31.68 18.29
C GLY A 713 -1.89 30.29 18.53
N SER A 714 -1.51 29.36 17.69
CA SER A 714 -1.97 27.96 17.77
C SER A 714 -1.26 27.18 18.90
N PHE A 715 -0.15 27.72 19.42
CA PHE A 715 0.65 27.13 20.49
C PHE A 715 0.92 28.17 21.57
N SER A 716 1.03 27.73 22.83
CA SER A 716 1.35 28.63 23.94
C SER A 716 2.66 29.38 23.70
N GLY A 717 2.61 30.72 23.71
CA GLY A 717 3.78 31.58 23.53
C GLY A 717 4.09 31.97 22.08
N THR A 718 3.30 31.52 21.10
CA THR A 718 3.31 32.06 19.73
C THR A 718 2.11 32.98 19.50
N TYR A 719 2.26 33.94 18.59
CA TYR A 719 1.24 34.96 18.32
C TYR A 719 0.97 35.05 16.82
N LYS A 720 -0.32 35.07 16.47
CA LYS A 720 -0.80 35.39 15.13
C LYS A 720 -0.73 36.89 14.92
N LEU A 721 -0.13 37.30 13.82
CA LEU A 721 0.06 38.71 13.51
C LEU A 721 -0.86 39.12 12.36
N PHE A 722 -1.55 40.22 12.52
CA PHE A 722 -2.38 40.84 11.48
C PHE A 722 -1.76 42.17 11.09
N ARG A 723 -1.68 42.44 9.79
CA ARG A 723 -1.11 43.68 9.24
C ARG A 723 -2.14 44.41 8.38
N PRO A 724 -2.09 45.76 8.33
CA PRO A 724 -2.96 46.55 7.46
C PRO A 724 -2.88 46.14 5.98
N THR A 725 -1.71 45.70 5.54
CA THR A 725 -1.41 45.44 4.12
C THR A 725 -1.89 44.09 3.59
N LEU A 726 -1.97 43.07 4.43
CA LEU A 726 -2.14 41.67 4.02
C LEU A 726 -3.13 40.89 4.89
N GLY A 727 -3.54 41.44 6.04
CA GLY A 727 -4.27 40.70 7.06
C GLY A 727 -3.37 39.74 7.83
N GLU A 728 -3.84 38.53 8.08
CA GLU A 728 -3.11 37.51 8.84
C GLU A 728 -1.79 37.12 8.14
N ALA A 729 -0.69 37.21 8.90
CA ALA A 729 0.61 36.76 8.45
C ALA A 729 0.67 35.23 8.46
N LEU A 730 1.24 34.65 7.40
CA LEU A 730 1.46 33.21 7.26
C LEU A 730 2.32 32.58 8.36
N ARG A 731 3.11 33.40 9.08
CA ARG A 731 4.04 32.95 10.12
C ARG A 731 3.64 33.57 11.45
N GLU A 732 3.35 32.71 12.43
CA GLU A 732 3.23 33.10 13.83
C GLU A 732 4.60 33.50 14.39
N MET A 733 4.61 34.44 15.33
CA MET A 733 5.82 34.99 15.93
C MET A 733 5.90 34.61 17.41
N PRO A 734 7.05 34.11 17.90
CA PRO A 734 7.22 33.85 19.33
C PRO A 734 7.23 35.16 20.11
N LEU A 735 6.81 35.10 21.38
CA LEU A 735 6.71 36.26 22.26
C LEU A 735 8.00 37.08 22.33
N SER A 736 9.14 36.40 22.45
CA SER A 736 10.46 37.03 22.54
C SER A 736 10.80 37.87 21.31
N GLU A 737 10.45 37.39 20.11
CA GLU A 737 10.68 38.11 18.85
C GLU A 737 9.72 39.30 18.70
N LEU A 738 8.45 39.14 19.11
CA LEU A 738 7.45 40.20 19.08
C LEU A 738 7.86 41.35 20.00
N GLN A 739 8.23 41.03 21.24
CA GLN A 739 8.66 42.01 22.24
C GLN A 739 9.99 42.67 21.88
N ASP A 740 10.90 41.99 21.18
CA ASP A 740 12.15 42.60 20.72
C ASP A 740 11.89 43.65 19.63
N LYS A 741 11.08 43.30 18.63
CA LYS A 741 10.87 44.11 17.41
C LYS A 741 9.80 45.19 17.55
N TYR A 742 8.78 44.99 18.39
CA TYR A 742 7.62 45.86 18.48
C TYR A 742 7.33 46.31 19.92
N ARG A 743 6.62 47.43 20.04
CA ARG A 743 6.15 48.00 21.30
C ARG A 743 4.62 48.06 21.27
N ARG A 744 3.99 47.59 22.34
CA ARG A 744 2.53 47.64 22.49
C ARG A 744 2.04 49.09 22.54
N ILE A 745 0.89 49.34 21.93
CA ILE A 745 0.24 50.65 21.88
C ILE A 745 -0.93 50.64 22.87
N SER A 746 -0.93 51.57 23.83
CA SER A 746 -2.00 51.71 24.83
C SER A 746 -3.17 52.57 24.34
N SER A 747 -2.92 53.51 23.43
CA SER A 747 -3.92 54.41 22.85
C SER A 747 -4.47 53.84 21.55
N LEU A 748 -5.77 53.57 21.51
CA LEU A 748 -6.46 53.09 20.32
C LEU A 748 -6.45 54.13 19.20
N ASP A 749 -6.53 55.43 19.50
CA ASP A 749 -6.47 56.49 18.48
C ASP A 749 -5.12 56.52 17.75
N LYS A 750 -4.02 56.35 18.49
CA LYS A 750 -2.68 56.24 17.89
C LYS A 750 -2.55 54.99 17.04
N ALA A 751 -3.09 53.86 17.50
CA ALA A 751 -3.11 52.63 16.73
C ALA A 751 -3.94 52.78 15.45
N ARG A 752 -5.11 53.42 15.53
CA ARG A 752 -6.01 53.69 14.40
C ARG A 752 -5.33 54.55 13.34
N ALA A 753 -4.82 55.70 13.74
CA ALA A 753 -4.18 56.63 12.80
C ALA A 753 -2.99 55.99 12.09
N GLY A 754 -2.16 55.24 12.82
CA GLY A 754 -1.03 54.51 12.23
C GLY A 754 -1.44 53.35 11.32
N TRP A 755 -2.52 52.64 11.68
CA TRP A 755 -3.07 51.55 10.89
C TRP A 755 -3.68 52.05 9.58
N GLU A 756 -4.51 53.10 9.63
CA GLU A 756 -5.16 53.72 8.47
C GLU A 756 -4.12 54.34 7.53
N ASP A 757 -3.09 55.02 8.05
CA ASP A 757 -1.98 55.54 7.25
C ASP A 757 -1.23 54.42 6.51
N GLU A 758 -0.86 53.34 7.21
CA GLU A 758 -0.18 52.20 6.57
C GLU A 758 -1.11 51.47 5.57
N TYR A 759 -2.40 51.38 5.87
CA TYR A 759 -3.43 50.82 5.00
C TYR A 759 -3.57 51.62 3.69
N ASP A 760 -3.59 52.94 3.76
CA ASP A 760 -3.73 53.80 2.59
C ASP A 760 -2.45 53.87 1.77
N VAL A 761 -1.31 54.05 2.41
CA VAL A 761 -0.01 54.13 1.73
C VAL A 761 0.30 52.81 1.00
N SER A 762 -0.01 51.68 1.61
CA SER A 762 0.25 50.36 1.01
C SER A 762 -0.57 50.06 -0.25
N SER A 763 -1.61 50.84 -0.56
CA SER A 763 -2.33 50.74 -1.84
C SER A 763 -1.45 51.10 -3.04
N LYS A 764 -0.54 52.07 -2.88
CA LYS A 764 0.30 52.62 -3.95
C LYS A 764 1.79 52.30 -3.78
N GLN A 765 2.23 51.98 -2.56
CA GLN A 765 3.64 51.88 -2.23
C GLN A 765 4.00 50.52 -1.63
N CYS A 766 5.10 49.94 -2.09
CA CYS A 766 5.63 48.70 -1.53
C CYS A 766 6.23 48.91 -0.13
N MET A 767 6.43 47.82 0.62
CA MET A 767 7.01 47.90 1.98
C MET A 767 8.42 48.49 2.02
N HIS A 768 9.15 48.46 0.91
CA HIS A 768 10.51 49.00 0.80
C HIS A 768 10.57 50.54 0.71
N GLY A 769 9.42 51.20 0.74
CA GLY A 769 9.33 52.65 0.71
C GLY A 769 9.58 53.25 -0.68
N PRO A 770 9.78 54.57 -0.76
CA PRO A 770 9.77 55.30 -2.04
C PRO A 770 11.07 55.12 -2.83
N LYS A 771 12.15 54.72 -2.15
CA LYS A 771 13.48 54.46 -2.74
C LYS A 771 13.68 52.99 -3.14
N CYS A 772 12.61 52.24 -3.40
CA CYS A 772 12.72 50.83 -3.76
C CYS A 772 13.49 50.65 -5.07
N LYS A 773 14.54 49.82 -5.06
CA LYS A 773 15.36 49.51 -6.25
C LYS A 773 14.56 48.89 -7.41
N LEU A 774 13.40 48.30 -7.12
CA LEU A 774 12.51 47.65 -8.10
C LEU A 774 11.39 48.59 -8.59
N GLY A 775 11.29 49.80 -8.05
CA GLY A 775 10.31 50.82 -8.44
C GLY A 775 8.87 50.30 -8.48
N ASN A 776 8.16 50.62 -9.56
CA ASN A 776 6.75 50.27 -9.75
C ASN A 776 6.48 48.77 -9.89
N TYR A 777 7.48 47.98 -10.25
CA TYR A 777 7.38 46.52 -10.37
C TYR A 777 7.43 45.80 -9.02
N CYS A 778 7.71 46.50 -7.93
CA CYS A 778 7.73 45.92 -6.59
C CYS A 778 6.29 45.76 -6.04
N THR A 779 5.80 44.53 -5.99
CA THR A 779 4.52 44.18 -5.37
C THR A 779 4.64 43.76 -3.90
N VAL A 780 5.86 43.77 -3.34
CA VAL A 780 6.13 43.24 -2.00
C VAL A 780 5.52 44.15 -0.93
N GLY A 781 4.54 43.64 -0.19
CA GLY A 781 3.85 44.38 0.87
C GLY A 781 2.93 45.49 0.38
N ARG A 782 2.53 45.46 -0.90
CA ARG A 782 1.42 46.26 -1.40
C ARG A 782 0.09 45.58 -1.06
N ARG A 783 -0.89 46.41 -0.72
CA ARG A 783 -2.27 46.01 -0.44
C ARG A 783 -3.01 45.61 -1.71
N LEU A 784 -2.92 46.49 -2.71
CA LEU A 784 -3.42 46.24 -4.06
C LEU A 784 -2.35 45.47 -4.83
N GLN A 785 -2.72 44.27 -5.27
CA GLN A 785 -1.85 43.42 -6.06
C GLN A 785 -2.49 43.12 -7.41
N GLU A 786 -1.79 43.49 -8.47
CA GLU A 786 -2.10 43.02 -9.81
C GLU A 786 -1.64 41.58 -9.97
N VAL A 787 -2.54 40.72 -10.45
CA VAL A 787 -2.32 39.30 -10.69
C VAL A 787 -2.77 38.92 -12.09
N ASN A 788 -1.88 38.29 -12.83
CA ASN A 788 -2.10 37.86 -14.19
C ASN A 788 -2.32 36.34 -14.24
N VAL A 789 -3.44 35.90 -14.81
CA VAL A 789 -3.84 34.49 -14.89
C VAL A 789 -4.15 34.11 -16.33
N LEU A 790 -3.47 33.09 -16.85
CA LEU A 790 -3.80 32.47 -18.13
C LEU A 790 -4.83 31.35 -17.92
N GLY A 791 -6.06 31.58 -18.37
CA GLY A 791 -7.15 30.61 -18.37
C GLY A 791 -7.52 30.16 -19.78
N GLY A 792 -8.56 29.34 -19.88
CA GLY A 792 -8.94 28.71 -21.14
C GLY A 792 -8.05 27.50 -21.45
N LEU A 793 -7.70 27.31 -22.72
CA LEU A 793 -6.90 26.16 -23.15
C LEU A 793 -5.39 26.43 -22.96
N VAL A 794 -4.73 25.75 -22.04
CA VAL A 794 -3.35 26.10 -21.63
C VAL A 794 -2.30 25.07 -22.05
N LEU A 795 -2.68 23.81 -22.27
CA LEU A 795 -1.74 22.76 -22.66
C LEU A 795 -0.94 23.04 -23.95
N PRO A 796 -1.51 23.60 -25.04
CA PRO A 796 -0.74 23.94 -26.25
C PRO A 796 0.43 24.88 -26.01
N VAL A 797 0.25 25.78 -25.05
CA VAL A 797 1.17 26.88 -24.77
C VAL A 797 2.09 26.56 -23.60
N TRP A 798 1.97 25.37 -23.00
CA TRP A 798 2.68 24.97 -21.79
C TRP A 798 4.21 25.08 -21.92
N GLY A 799 4.77 24.55 -23.01
CA GLY A 799 6.23 24.59 -23.25
C GLY A 799 6.74 26.02 -23.39
N THR A 800 5.96 26.90 -24.01
CA THR A 800 6.26 28.33 -24.15
C THR A 800 6.27 29.02 -22.79
N ILE A 801 5.28 28.73 -21.94
CA ILE A 801 5.20 29.26 -20.58
C ILE A 801 6.37 28.77 -19.73
N GLU A 802 6.69 27.46 -19.74
CA GLU A 802 7.82 26.92 -18.98
C GLU A 802 9.14 27.58 -19.41
N LYS A 803 9.34 27.79 -20.71
CA LYS A 803 10.50 28.53 -21.25
C LYS A 803 10.55 29.97 -20.74
N ALA A 804 9.45 30.72 -20.78
CA ALA A 804 9.39 32.10 -20.30
C ALA A 804 9.62 32.20 -18.79
N LEU A 805 9.08 31.27 -18.00
CA LEU A 805 9.28 31.22 -16.55
C LEU A 805 10.71 30.80 -16.17
N SER A 806 11.35 29.91 -16.94
CA SER A 806 12.73 29.46 -16.68
C SER A 806 13.75 30.61 -16.70
N LYS A 807 13.47 31.66 -17.49
CA LYS A 807 14.31 32.86 -17.63
C LYS A 807 14.21 33.82 -16.43
N GLN A 808 13.29 33.59 -15.49
CA GLN A 808 13.04 34.51 -14.38
C GLN A 808 14.17 34.49 -13.34
N ALA A 809 14.51 35.66 -12.79
CA ALA A 809 15.59 35.81 -11.83
C ALA A 809 15.27 35.18 -10.45
N ARG A 810 13.99 35.20 -10.03
CA ARG A 810 13.55 34.61 -8.76
C ARG A 810 13.16 33.15 -8.94
N LEU A 811 13.74 32.26 -8.14
CA LEU A 811 13.38 30.83 -8.10
C LEU A 811 11.88 30.59 -7.93
N SER A 812 11.19 31.36 -7.08
CA SER A 812 9.75 31.27 -6.87
C SER A 812 8.90 31.66 -8.09
N HIS A 813 9.46 32.45 -9.02
CA HIS A 813 8.79 32.84 -10.27
C HIS A 813 9.05 31.84 -11.41
N ARG A 814 9.99 30.90 -11.24
CA ARG A 814 10.26 29.84 -12.23
C ARG A 814 9.26 28.70 -12.18
N ARG A 815 8.50 28.58 -11.08
CA ARG A 815 7.55 27.49 -10.85
C ARG A 815 6.17 27.83 -11.40
N ILE A 816 5.58 26.89 -12.13
CA ILE A 816 4.20 26.95 -12.58
C ILE A 816 3.28 26.78 -11.37
N ARG A 817 2.29 27.65 -11.24
CA ARG A 817 1.29 27.61 -10.17
C ARG A 817 -0.09 27.75 -10.78
N VAL A 818 -0.98 26.82 -10.46
CA VAL A 818 -2.39 26.89 -10.86
C VAL A 818 -3.15 27.61 -9.76
N VAL A 819 -3.89 28.64 -10.14
CA VAL A 819 -4.67 29.47 -9.22
C VAL A 819 -6.14 29.45 -9.58
N ARG A 820 -6.97 29.64 -8.57
CA ARG A 820 -8.40 29.89 -8.71
C ARG A 820 -8.72 31.25 -8.13
N ILE A 821 -9.44 32.03 -8.91
CA ILE A 821 -9.88 33.38 -8.58
C ILE A 821 -11.40 33.41 -8.70
N GLU A 822 -12.07 33.93 -7.68
CA GLU A 822 -13.50 34.22 -7.71
C GLU A 822 -13.65 35.74 -7.58
N THR A 823 -14.25 36.35 -8.59
CA THR A 823 -14.50 37.80 -8.61
C THR A 823 -15.58 38.19 -7.61
N THR A 824 -15.44 39.35 -6.97
CA THR A 824 -16.37 39.77 -5.92
C THR A 824 -17.67 40.36 -6.47
N THR A 825 -17.64 40.95 -7.65
CA THR A 825 -18.77 41.65 -8.26
C THR A 825 -19.79 40.71 -8.92
N ASP A 826 -19.34 39.75 -9.70
CA ASP A 826 -20.16 38.85 -10.52
C ASP A 826 -20.03 37.37 -10.14
N LYS A 827 -19.23 37.04 -9.11
CA LYS A 827 -18.99 35.66 -8.62
C LYS A 827 -18.54 34.70 -9.72
N GLN A 828 -17.88 35.21 -10.75
CA GLN A 828 -17.28 34.38 -11.78
C GLN A 828 -16.04 33.68 -11.25
N ARG A 829 -15.93 32.39 -11.56
CA ARG A 829 -14.83 31.53 -11.12
C ARG A 829 -13.90 31.25 -12.28
N ILE A 830 -12.66 31.69 -12.14
CA ILE A 830 -11.62 31.56 -13.16
C ILE A 830 -10.50 30.69 -12.59
N VAL A 831 -10.14 29.66 -13.33
CA VAL A 831 -9.03 28.75 -13.02
C VAL A 831 -8.01 28.87 -14.14
N GLY A 832 -6.74 29.01 -13.78
CA GLY A 832 -5.67 29.17 -14.77
C GLY A 832 -4.28 29.20 -14.16
N LEU A 833 -3.28 29.41 -15.00
CA LEU A 833 -1.88 29.54 -14.59
C LEU A 833 -1.56 30.96 -14.13
N LEU A 834 -0.99 31.08 -12.94
CA LEU A 834 -0.47 32.35 -12.43
C LEU A 834 0.81 32.73 -13.15
N ILE A 835 0.78 33.85 -13.88
CA ILE A 835 1.94 34.42 -14.56
C ILE A 835 2.49 35.56 -13.69
N PRO A 836 3.75 35.47 -13.21
CA PRO A 836 4.38 36.59 -12.52
C PRO A 836 4.43 37.82 -13.41
N ASN A 837 4.18 39.01 -12.88
CA ASN A 837 4.14 40.25 -13.68
C ASN A 837 5.42 40.47 -14.50
N ALA A 838 6.59 40.09 -13.97
CA ALA A 838 7.88 40.16 -14.67
C ALA A 838 8.02 39.18 -15.86
N ALA A 839 7.13 38.20 -15.99
CA ALA A 839 7.11 37.21 -17.06
C ALA A 839 6.02 37.49 -18.11
N VAL A 840 5.06 38.38 -17.85
CA VAL A 840 3.90 38.62 -18.72
C VAL A 840 4.34 39.02 -20.12
N ASP A 841 5.25 39.99 -20.25
CA ASP A 841 5.72 40.46 -21.56
C ASP A 841 6.46 39.36 -22.33
N SER A 842 7.30 38.56 -21.66
CA SER A 842 7.99 37.43 -22.30
C SER A 842 7.01 36.36 -22.75
N VAL A 843 5.94 36.12 -22.00
CA VAL A 843 4.91 35.15 -22.36
C VAL A 843 4.10 35.67 -23.56
N LEU A 844 3.69 36.94 -23.56
CA LEU A 844 2.96 37.54 -24.67
C LEU A 844 3.77 37.58 -25.97
N GLN A 845 5.07 37.90 -25.89
CA GLN A 845 5.97 37.89 -27.04
C GLN A 845 6.13 36.49 -27.63
N ASP A 846 6.36 35.48 -26.77
CA ASP A 846 6.59 34.11 -27.23
C ASP A 846 5.28 33.42 -27.72
N LEU A 847 4.08 33.95 -27.40
CA LEU A 847 2.78 33.40 -27.81
C LEU A 847 2.18 33.99 -29.11
N ALA A 848 2.78 35.05 -29.65
CA ALA A 848 2.34 35.78 -30.84
C ALA A 848 0.90 36.34 -30.73
N TRP A 849 0.88 37.62 -30.35
CA TRP A 849 -0.17 38.62 -30.54
C TRP A 849 -1.12 38.37 -31.74
N VAL A 850 -2.37 37.98 -31.47
CA VAL A 850 -3.49 38.10 -32.41
C VAL A 850 -4.01 39.53 -32.26
N HIS A 851 -3.62 40.43 -33.15
CA HIS A 851 -4.17 41.78 -33.18
C HIS A 851 -5.56 41.78 -33.81
N ASP A 852 -6.37 42.71 -33.32
CA ASP A 852 -7.60 43.25 -33.88
C ASP A 852 -7.70 43.15 -35.40
N ILE A 853 -8.81 42.56 -35.86
CA ILE A 853 -9.43 42.90 -37.13
C ILE A 853 -10.78 43.54 -36.76
N GLU A 854 -10.75 44.83 -36.44
CA GLU A 854 -11.71 45.80 -37.01
C GLU A 854 -10.95 46.32 -38.25
N ASP A 855 -11.36 46.10 -39.50
CA ASP A 855 -12.67 46.24 -40.16
C ASP A 855 -13.14 45.01 -40.96
#